data_AF-A0A4V1ZUU2-F1
#
_entry.id   AF-A0A4V1ZUU2-F1
#
_cell.length_a   1.000
_cell.length_b   1.000
_cell.length_c   1.000
_cell.angle_alpha   90.00
_cell.angle_beta   90.00
_cell.angle_gamma   90.00
#
_symmetry.space_group_name_H-M   'P 1'
#
loop_
_entity.id
_entity.type
_entity.pdbx_description
1 polymer ?
#
loop_
_entity_poly.entity_id
_entity_poly.type
_entity_poly.pdbx_seq_one_letter_code
_entity_poly.pdbx_strand_id
1 'polypeptide(L)'
;MEASEMTLRGPSPMSRERTRPLQKPSGDAVADLREAILAKLVYAIGKTPRTARERDWFAATALALRDRVVDACHDADGSIPNKRVYYLSLEFLIGRLLSDAMNNLGLVETTRTALRELGVELGDVEAAEPDAALGNGGLGRLAACFMESMASLSIPAIGYGIRYDHGLFRQSLEDGWQKEAPETWLAEGNPWEFPRPEATYTIGFGGHVTMSSVSEGVIRRHWHPAETVRAVAHDVPVVGWRGRHVNTLRLWKAEAHVPVELAQFNGGDHVGAVSARARAEAISRVLYPSDSSAEGQELRLRQEYFFTSASLQDLVRRHAAERGDLRSLPDHAAIQLNDTHPAIAVPELMRLLLEDHGFNWEDAWHVTTHTLGYTNHTLLPEALETWPVELMERVLPRHMQIIYLINWMHLEEQGKQGRGSAEKLAAVSLIDETHGKRVRMGHLAFLGARRVNGVSALHTDLMRSTVFKELHALDTDKIVNKTNGITFRRWLHNANPELTALVVEAVGPEVLDTPELLTGLADVASDANFQSRYAAMRRARKAALAQVVADRTGVAIDPSALFDVQIKRIHEYKRQLLNVIETVALYQAIKADPTADWTPRVKIFAGKAAPSYVQAKLIIKLACDVAKVVNADPDVAGRLKVVFLPNYSVSLAEAIIPAADLSEQISTAGMEASGTGNMKLALNGAVTIGTLDGANIEIRDHVGADNIFIFGLDAAGVQARMAESNYAEAAIAASPRLKAALDLIEAGGFSPEEPGRFGPIVDDLRHNDRYLLTVDFDDYWRVQRSVDQAWNDPKAWWRTAILNTARMAWFSSDRSMREYAEEIWRVRLS
;
A
#
# COMPACT_ATOMS: atom_id res chain seq x y z
N MET A 1 -62.51 36.89 33.65
CA MET A 1 -61.05 36.97 33.82
C MET A 1 -60.48 35.65 33.39
N GLU A 2 -59.81 35.70 32.24
CA GLU A 2 -59.07 34.60 31.63
C GLU A 2 -57.88 34.18 32.51
N ALA A 3 -57.56 32.89 32.50
CA ALA A 3 -56.21 32.42 32.78
C ALA A 3 -55.92 31.31 31.78
N SER A 4 -55.02 31.64 30.86
CA SER A 4 -54.49 30.80 29.80
C SER A 4 -53.24 30.11 30.36
N GLU A 5 -53.13 28.78 30.26
CA GLU A 5 -51.86 28.10 30.52
C GLU A 5 -51.41 27.27 29.30
N MET A 6 -50.23 27.68 28.86
CA MET A 6 -49.52 27.40 27.64
C MET A 6 -49.06 25.94 27.58
N THR A 7 -49.49 25.20 26.57
CA THR A 7 -48.90 23.91 26.21
C THR A 7 -47.58 24.17 25.50
N LEU A 8 -46.46 23.87 26.16
CA LEU A 8 -45.12 23.88 25.55
C LEU A 8 -45.04 22.78 24.48
N ARG A 9 -45.25 23.16 23.22
CA ARG A 9 -44.90 22.33 22.05
C ARG A 9 -43.37 22.20 22.03
N GLY A 10 -42.88 20.97 22.11
CA GLY A 10 -41.47 20.66 21.85
C GLY A 10 -41.04 21.09 20.45
N PRO A 11 -39.73 21.33 20.22
CA PRO A 11 -39.25 21.81 18.94
C PRO A 11 -39.56 20.77 17.85
N SER A 12 -40.33 21.19 16.84
CA SER A 12 -40.51 20.45 15.60
C SER A 12 -39.13 20.18 14.98
N PRO A 13 -38.86 18.98 14.43
CA PRO A 13 -37.63 18.75 13.70
C PRO A 13 -37.63 19.68 12.49
N MET A 14 -36.79 20.73 12.53
CA MET A 14 -36.52 21.52 11.33
C MET A 14 -35.92 20.57 10.30
N SER A 15 -36.66 20.31 9.22
CA SER A 15 -36.09 19.80 7.99
C SER A 15 -35.04 20.80 7.54
N ARG A 16 -33.75 20.49 7.77
CA ARG A 16 -32.65 21.25 7.16
C ARG A 16 -32.71 20.97 5.66
N GLU A 17 -33.45 21.79 4.92
CA GLU A 17 -33.24 21.90 3.47
C GLU A 17 -31.76 22.23 3.28
N ARG A 18 -31.02 21.30 2.67
CA ARG A 18 -29.62 21.50 2.31
C ARG A 18 -29.57 22.57 1.21
N THR A 19 -29.40 23.83 1.59
CA THR A 19 -29.27 24.94 0.64
C THR A 19 -27.90 24.88 -0.04
N ARG A 20 -27.86 24.56 -1.33
CA ARG A 20 -26.64 24.68 -2.16
C ARG A 20 -26.20 26.17 -2.24
N PRO A 21 -24.90 26.47 -2.24
CA PRO A 21 -24.43 27.83 -2.48
C PRO A 21 -24.89 28.38 -3.85
N LEU A 22 -25.27 29.65 -3.87
CA LEU A 22 -25.94 30.40 -4.95
C LEU A 22 -25.02 30.78 -6.12
N GLN A 23 -24.41 29.83 -6.83
CA GLN A 23 -23.99 30.07 -8.22
C GLN A 23 -24.91 29.30 -9.15
N LYS A 24 -25.79 30.03 -9.85
CA LYS A 24 -26.57 29.43 -10.94
C LYS A 24 -25.58 28.97 -12.01
N PRO A 25 -25.54 27.67 -12.37
CA PRO A 25 -24.71 27.20 -13.47
C PRO A 25 -25.06 27.99 -14.73
N SER A 26 -24.06 28.43 -15.49
CA SER A 26 -24.30 29.12 -16.76
C SER A 26 -24.88 28.19 -17.83
N GLY A 27 -24.81 26.88 -17.60
CA GLY A 27 -25.14 25.82 -18.57
C GLY A 27 -23.93 25.38 -19.39
N ASP A 28 -22.80 26.08 -19.26
CA ASP A 28 -21.51 25.73 -19.84
C ASP A 28 -20.56 25.25 -18.74
N ALA A 29 -20.33 23.93 -18.70
CA ALA A 29 -19.50 23.29 -17.68
C ALA A 29 -18.03 23.77 -17.72
N VAL A 30 -17.51 24.12 -18.90
CA VAL A 30 -16.14 24.63 -19.07
C VAL A 30 -16.04 26.03 -18.49
N ALA A 31 -16.97 26.92 -18.86
CA ALA A 31 -17.01 28.28 -18.31
C ALA A 31 -17.20 28.26 -16.79
N ASP A 32 -18.13 27.46 -16.27
CA ASP A 32 -18.41 27.35 -14.83
C ASP A 32 -17.18 26.86 -14.05
N LEU A 33 -16.42 25.89 -14.59
CA LEU A 33 -15.21 25.40 -13.94
C LEU A 33 -14.06 26.42 -14.05
N ARG A 34 -13.90 27.09 -15.20
CA ARG A 34 -12.90 28.15 -15.39
C ARG A 34 -13.08 29.28 -14.38
N GLU A 35 -14.31 29.78 -14.22
CA GLU A 35 -14.61 30.83 -13.25
C GLU A 35 -14.41 30.34 -11.81
N ALA A 36 -14.73 29.08 -11.51
CA ALA A 36 -14.44 28.50 -10.20
C ALA A 36 -12.93 28.45 -9.90
N ILE A 37 -12.11 28.02 -10.86
CA ILE A 37 -10.64 27.99 -10.73
C ILE A 37 -10.11 29.40 -10.48
N LEU A 38 -10.53 30.39 -11.27
CA LEU A 38 -10.14 31.79 -11.09
C LEU A 38 -10.57 32.34 -9.72
N ALA A 39 -11.80 32.04 -9.29
CA ALA A 39 -12.29 32.44 -7.98
C ALA A 39 -11.46 31.84 -6.84
N LYS A 40 -11.07 30.56 -6.92
CA LYS A 40 -10.17 29.95 -5.93
C LYS A 40 -8.77 30.58 -5.97
N LEU A 41 -8.23 30.85 -7.15
CA LEU A 41 -6.93 31.50 -7.29
C LEU A 41 -6.92 32.88 -6.62
N VAL A 42 -7.97 33.68 -6.83
CA VAL A 42 -8.08 35.02 -6.27
C VAL A 42 -8.39 34.99 -4.78
N TYR A 43 -9.44 34.28 -4.36
CA TYR A 43 -10.01 34.41 -3.02
C TYR A 43 -9.49 33.38 -2.01
N ALA A 44 -9.08 32.19 -2.46
CA ALA A 44 -8.53 31.17 -1.57
C ALA A 44 -6.99 31.20 -1.52
N ILE A 45 -6.35 31.42 -2.67
CA ILE A 45 -4.87 31.46 -2.76
C ILE A 45 -4.32 32.90 -2.63
N GLY A 46 -5.10 33.92 -2.99
CA GLY A 46 -4.66 35.32 -2.92
C GLY A 46 -3.75 35.74 -4.08
N LYS A 47 -3.91 35.14 -5.26
CA LYS A 47 -3.09 35.38 -6.45
C LYS A 47 -3.92 35.83 -7.65
N THR A 48 -3.28 36.54 -8.57
CA THR A 48 -3.84 36.81 -9.90
C THR A 48 -3.20 35.89 -10.95
N PRO A 49 -3.84 35.66 -12.11
CA PRO A 49 -3.24 34.88 -13.19
C PRO A 49 -1.83 35.36 -13.60
N ARG A 50 -1.57 36.68 -13.51
CA ARG A 50 -0.27 37.28 -13.83
C ARG A 50 0.86 36.93 -12.85
N THR A 51 0.52 36.52 -11.64
CA THR A 51 1.48 36.31 -10.53
C THR A 51 1.48 34.87 -10.00
N ALA A 52 0.63 34.01 -10.57
CA ALA A 52 0.44 32.64 -10.14
C ALA A 52 1.58 31.75 -10.65
N ARG A 53 2.14 30.95 -9.74
CA ARG A 53 3.06 29.86 -10.06
C ARG A 53 2.28 28.58 -10.38
N GLU A 54 2.92 27.57 -10.93
CA GLU A 54 2.34 26.24 -11.18
C GLU A 54 1.64 25.65 -9.93
N ARG A 55 2.29 25.76 -8.76
CA ARG A 55 1.73 25.31 -7.48
C ARG A 55 0.43 26.02 -7.10
N ASP A 56 0.31 27.30 -7.45
CA ASP A 56 -0.87 28.13 -7.16
C ASP A 56 -2.04 27.72 -8.07
N TRP A 57 -1.75 27.43 -9.35
CA TRP A 57 -2.72 26.88 -10.30
C TRP A 57 -3.21 25.49 -9.90
N PHE A 58 -2.30 24.60 -9.44
CA PHE A 58 -2.69 23.33 -8.85
C PHE A 58 -3.62 23.51 -7.65
N ALA A 59 -3.24 24.34 -6.67
CA ALA A 59 -4.05 24.54 -5.48
C ALA A 59 -5.45 25.06 -5.83
N ALA A 60 -5.54 26.06 -6.72
CA ALA A 60 -6.80 26.62 -7.16
C ALA A 60 -7.69 25.58 -7.89
N THR A 61 -7.09 24.79 -8.78
CA THR A 61 -7.79 23.74 -9.53
C THR A 61 -8.28 22.62 -8.62
N ALA A 62 -7.43 22.15 -7.71
CA ALA A 62 -7.79 21.15 -6.71
C ALA A 62 -8.95 21.63 -5.81
N LEU A 63 -8.92 22.89 -5.36
CA LEU A 63 -10.00 23.46 -4.56
C LEU A 63 -11.32 23.58 -5.35
N ALA A 64 -11.27 23.93 -6.64
CA ALA A 64 -12.45 23.99 -7.49
C ALA A 64 -13.06 22.60 -7.74
N LEU A 65 -12.21 21.59 -7.96
CA LEU A 65 -12.65 20.19 -8.09
C LEU A 65 -13.16 19.63 -6.75
N ARG A 66 -12.54 19.98 -5.63
CA ARG A 66 -12.99 19.58 -4.29
C ARG A 66 -14.40 20.08 -4.00
N ASP A 67 -14.78 21.27 -4.47
CA ASP A 67 -16.17 21.73 -4.36
C ASP A 67 -17.13 20.78 -5.11
N ARG A 68 -16.77 20.31 -6.32
CA ARG A 68 -17.57 19.30 -7.06
C ARG A 68 -17.62 17.95 -6.34
N VAL A 69 -16.56 17.56 -5.66
CA VAL A 69 -16.55 16.37 -4.79
C VAL A 69 -17.53 16.54 -3.63
N VAL A 70 -17.58 17.73 -3.02
CA VAL A 70 -18.55 18.05 -1.96
C VAL A 70 -19.99 18.02 -2.48
N ASP A 71 -20.24 18.51 -3.70
CA ASP A 71 -21.56 18.38 -4.33
C ASP A 71 -21.95 16.90 -4.51
N ALA A 72 -21.03 16.06 -4.99
CA ALA A 72 -21.25 14.61 -5.10
C ALA A 72 -21.53 13.95 -3.73
N CYS A 73 -20.85 14.38 -2.66
CA CYS A 73 -21.15 13.93 -1.29
C CYS A 73 -22.57 14.31 -0.86
N HIS A 74 -23.05 15.49 -1.25
CA HIS A 74 -24.38 15.97 -0.88
C HIS A 74 -25.50 15.29 -1.67
N ASP A 75 -25.21 14.88 -2.91
CA ASP A 75 -26.14 14.20 -3.81
C ASP A 75 -26.28 12.71 -3.48
N ALA A 76 -25.28 12.12 -2.80
CA ALA A 76 -25.41 10.81 -2.18
C ALA A 76 -26.48 10.82 -1.07
N ASP A 77 -27.23 9.71 -0.94
CA ASP A 77 -28.24 9.56 0.11
C ASP A 77 -27.62 9.82 1.49
N GLY A 78 -28.19 10.79 2.21
CA GLY A 78 -27.76 11.18 3.56
C GLY A 78 -28.24 10.24 4.66
N SER A 79 -28.92 9.14 4.32
CA SER A 79 -29.39 8.14 5.27
C SER A 79 -28.22 7.43 5.97
N ILE A 80 -28.46 6.99 7.21
CA ILE A 80 -27.48 6.20 7.95
C ILE A 80 -27.41 4.81 7.31
N PRO A 81 -26.26 4.40 6.75
CA PRO A 81 -26.14 3.11 6.08
C PRO A 81 -26.41 1.97 7.06
N ASN A 82 -27.08 0.91 6.60
CA ASN A 82 -27.36 -0.24 7.45
C ASN A 82 -26.06 -0.85 8.01
N LYS A 83 -25.03 -1.00 7.20
CA LYS A 83 -23.72 -1.49 7.66
C LYS A 83 -22.59 -0.69 7.02
N ARG A 84 -21.59 -0.33 7.81
CA ARG A 84 -20.42 0.45 7.37
C ARG A 84 -19.12 -0.33 7.56
N VAL A 85 -18.23 -0.26 6.58
CA VAL A 85 -16.88 -0.83 6.64
C VAL A 85 -15.91 0.19 7.22
N TYR A 86 -15.02 -0.28 8.09
CA TYR A 86 -13.96 0.52 8.69
C TYR A 86 -12.63 -0.18 8.41
N TYR A 87 -11.83 0.40 7.54
CA TYR A 87 -10.59 -0.21 7.06
C TYR A 87 -9.40 0.42 7.76
N LEU A 88 -8.78 -0.30 8.70
CA LEU A 88 -7.67 0.20 9.50
C LEU A 88 -6.35 -0.21 8.85
N SER A 89 -5.55 0.77 8.43
CA SER A 89 -4.22 0.50 7.88
C SER A 89 -3.22 1.58 8.29
N LEU A 90 -2.00 1.15 8.61
CA LEU A 90 -0.92 2.06 8.97
C LEU A 90 -0.42 2.85 7.75
N GLU A 91 -0.66 2.36 6.52
CA GLU A 91 -0.28 3.06 5.30
C GLU A 91 -1.41 3.16 4.27
N PHE A 92 -1.47 4.30 3.57
CA PHE A 92 -2.31 4.53 2.40
C PHE A 92 -1.49 5.22 1.32
N LEU A 93 -1.02 4.46 0.33
CA LEU A 93 -0.21 5.00 -0.76
C LEU A 93 -1.12 5.58 -1.86
N ILE A 94 -1.85 6.65 -1.55
CA ILE A 94 -2.91 7.19 -2.43
C ILE A 94 -2.36 7.86 -3.70
N GLY A 95 -1.15 8.41 -3.68
CA GLY A 95 -0.57 9.13 -4.82
C GLY A 95 -1.12 10.55 -4.95
N ARG A 96 -1.13 11.07 -6.18
CA ARG A 96 -1.74 12.37 -6.56
C ARG A 96 -3.26 12.24 -6.68
N LEU A 97 -4.02 13.20 -6.17
CA LEU A 97 -5.48 13.13 -6.17
C LEU A 97 -6.13 13.93 -7.30
N LEU A 98 -5.42 14.86 -7.94
CA LEU A 98 -5.99 15.69 -9.01
C LEU A 98 -6.48 14.85 -10.18
N SER A 99 -5.62 13.99 -10.73
CA SER A 99 -5.95 13.10 -11.85
C SER A 99 -7.07 12.12 -11.49
N ASP A 100 -7.02 11.55 -10.28
CA ASP A 100 -8.06 10.64 -9.78
C ASP A 100 -9.41 11.33 -9.62
N ALA A 101 -9.46 12.52 -9.01
CA ALA A 101 -10.70 13.26 -8.82
C ALA A 101 -11.32 13.68 -10.16
N MET A 102 -10.52 14.19 -11.10
CA MET A 102 -11.01 14.53 -12.44
C MET A 102 -11.55 13.31 -13.18
N ASN A 103 -10.82 12.19 -13.15
CA ASN A 103 -11.22 10.96 -13.83
C ASN A 103 -12.51 10.38 -13.24
N ASN A 104 -12.55 10.22 -11.91
CA ASN A 104 -13.70 9.63 -11.24
C ASN A 104 -14.94 10.54 -11.29
N LEU A 105 -14.80 11.85 -11.51
CA LEU A 105 -15.93 12.75 -11.77
C LEU A 105 -16.28 12.88 -13.26
N GLY A 106 -15.47 12.34 -14.19
CA GLY A 106 -15.65 12.53 -15.63
C GLY A 106 -15.36 13.97 -16.11
N LEU A 107 -14.45 14.68 -15.43
CA LEU A 107 -14.16 16.11 -15.65
C LEU A 107 -12.79 16.38 -16.28
N VAL A 108 -12.06 15.37 -16.75
CA VAL A 108 -10.70 15.53 -17.33
C VAL A 108 -10.70 16.55 -18.47
N GLU A 109 -11.50 16.34 -19.52
CA GLU A 109 -11.51 17.24 -20.69
C GLU A 109 -12.15 18.61 -20.40
N THR A 110 -13.10 18.66 -19.46
CA THR A 110 -13.66 19.94 -19.00
C THR A 110 -12.58 20.77 -18.31
N THR A 111 -11.80 20.16 -17.41
CA THR A 111 -10.71 20.81 -16.69
C THR A 111 -9.58 21.22 -17.64
N ARG A 112 -9.20 20.32 -18.57
CA ARG A 112 -8.20 20.60 -19.60
C ARG A 112 -8.57 21.81 -20.44
N THR A 113 -9.80 21.88 -20.91
CA THR A 113 -10.28 23.00 -21.74
C THR A 113 -10.34 24.29 -20.93
N ALA A 114 -10.86 24.24 -19.70
CA ALA A 114 -10.94 25.41 -18.81
C ALA A 114 -9.55 26.00 -18.50
N LEU A 115 -8.54 25.16 -18.22
CA LEU A 115 -7.17 25.61 -17.99
C LEU A 115 -6.51 26.17 -19.26
N ARG A 116 -6.74 25.53 -20.41
CA ARG A 116 -6.19 25.99 -21.69
C ARG A 116 -6.70 27.37 -22.08
N GLU A 117 -7.97 27.67 -21.82
CA GLU A 117 -8.53 29.02 -22.02
C GLU A 117 -7.89 30.09 -21.12
N LEU A 118 -7.28 29.67 -20.00
CA LEU A 118 -6.49 30.51 -19.11
C LEU A 118 -4.99 30.55 -19.47
N GLY A 119 -4.58 29.85 -20.54
CA GLY A 119 -3.19 29.72 -20.96
C GLY A 119 -2.35 28.79 -20.08
N VAL A 120 -2.98 27.82 -19.41
CA VAL A 120 -2.33 26.87 -18.49
C VAL A 120 -2.50 25.44 -19.03
N GLU A 121 -1.40 24.68 -19.08
CA GLU A 121 -1.44 23.28 -19.48
C GLU A 121 -1.74 22.36 -18.29
N LEU A 122 -2.67 21.40 -18.48
CA LEU A 122 -3.08 20.49 -17.41
C LEU A 122 -1.90 19.65 -16.88
N GLY A 123 -0.96 19.26 -17.76
CA GLY A 123 0.20 18.46 -17.37
C GLY A 123 1.10 19.17 -16.35
N ASP A 124 1.27 20.48 -16.47
CA ASP A 124 2.06 21.28 -15.52
C ASP A 124 1.35 21.38 -14.15
N VAL A 125 0.02 21.50 -14.18
CA VAL A 125 -0.82 21.52 -12.97
C VAL A 125 -0.78 20.17 -12.25
N GLU A 126 -0.83 19.05 -12.98
CA GLU A 126 -0.69 17.70 -12.43
C GLU A 126 0.72 17.45 -11.88
N ALA A 127 1.76 17.94 -12.56
CA ALA A 127 3.15 17.80 -12.14
C ALA A 127 3.45 18.57 -10.84
N ALA A 128 2.75 19.68 -10.60
CA ALA A 128 2.89 20.52 -9.40
C ALA A 128 2.26 19.90 -8.13
N GLU A 129 1.49 18.82 -8.24
CA GLU A 129 0.98 18.08 -7.08
C GLU A 129 2.08 17.13 -6.52
N PRO A 130 2.44 17.24 -5.23
CA PRO A 130 3.27 16.22 -4.59
C PRO A 130 2.44 14.96 -4.30
N ASP A 131 3.03 13.77 -4.47
CA ASP A 131 2.42 12.52 -3.97
C ASP A 131 2.19 12.64 -2.46
N ALA A 132 1.02 12.23 -1.98
CA ALA A 132 0.77 12.15 -0.55
C ALA A 132 1.67 11.09 0.10
N ALA A 133 2.56 11.52 1.00
CA ALA A 133 3.54 10.66 1.65
C ALA A 133 2.93 9.87 2.83
N LEU A 134 1.88 9.09 2.54
CA LEU A 134 1.06 8.37 3.52
C LEU A 134 1.27 6.85 3.48
N GLY A 135 2.18 6.36 2.64
CA GLY A 135 2.49 4.93 2.54
C GLY A 135 3.85 4.66 1.91
N ASN A 136 4.23 3.39 1.89
CA ASN A 136 5.49 2.91 1.34
C ASN A 136 5.28 1.88 0.22
N GLY A 137 4.53 0.81 0.51
CA GLY A 137 4.59 -0.41 -0.31
C GLY A 137 3.26 -0.89 -0.90
N GLY A 138 3.25 -2.19 -1.21
CA GLY A 138 2.09 -2.88 -1.77
C GLY A 138 0.87 -2.88 -0.84
N LEU A 139 1.08 -2.94 0.47
CA LEU A 139 0.02 -2.91 1.49
C LEU A 139 -0.75 -1.58 1.43
N GLY A 140 -0.04 -0.46 1.46
CA GLY A 140 -0.64 0.88 1.39
C GLY A 140 -1.25 1.17 0.03
N ARG A 141 -0.68 0.62 -1.05
CA ARG A 141 -1.28 0.76 -2.38
C ARG A 141 -2.55 -0.06 -2.55
N LEU A 142 -2.60 -1.25 -1.93
CA LEU A 142 -3.79 -2.08 -1.85
C LEU A 142 -4.90 -1.36 -1.07
N ALA A 143 -4.59 -0.83 0.11
CA ALA A 143 -5.53 -0.04 0.91
C ALA A 143 -6.15 1.11 0.10
N ALA A 144 -5.33 1.83 -0.67
CA ALA A 144 -5.80 2.88 -1.57
C ALA A 144 -6.70 2.35 -2.71
N CYS A 145 -6.35 1.24 -3.38
CA CYS A 145 -7.20 0.61 -4.40
C CYS A 145 -8.55 0.14 -3.81
N PHE A 146 -8.53 -0.41 -2.60
CA PHE A 146 -9.73 -0.89 -1.90
C PHE A 146 -10.65 0.26 -1.53
N MET A 147 -10.12 1.36 -0.99
CA MET A 147 -10.91 2.55 -0.70
C MET A 147 -11.62 3.09 -1.96
N GLU A 148 -10.91 3.17 -3.09
CA GLU A 148 -11.50 3.61 -4.36
C GLU A 148 -12.55 2.62 -4.89
N SER A 149 -12.33 1.32 -4.73
CA SER A 149 -13.28 0.29 -5.18
C SER A 149 -14.52 0.24 -4.31
N MET A 150 -14.38 0.38 -2.99
CA MET A 150 -15.52 0.55 -2.09
C MET A 150 -16.34 1.79 -2.47
N ALA A 151 -15.69 2.90 -2.79
CA ALA A 151 -16.41 4.09 -3.26
C ALA A 151 -17.10 3.85 -4.61
N SER A 152 -16.45 3.18 -5.56
CA SER A 152 -17.01 2.90 -6.89
C SER A 152 -18.19 1.94 -6.85
N LEU A 153 -18.18 0.98 -5.92
CA LEU A 153 -19.25 0.03 -5.65
C LEU A 153 -20.31 0.57 -4.67
N SER A 154 -20.21 1.83 -4.25
CA SER A 154 -21.09 2.45 -3.25
C SER A 154 -21.16 1.69 -1.91
N ILE A 155 -20.09 0.99 -1.55
CA ILE A 155 -19.91 0.37 -0.24
C ILE A 155 -19.58 1.47 0.76
N PRO A 156 -20.44 1.73 1.78
CA PRO A 156 -20.18 2.77 2.77
C PRO A 156 -18.96 2.41 3.61
N ALA A 157 -17.88 3.17 3.48
CA ALA A 157 -16.61 2.85 4.10
C ALA A 157 -15.87 4.08 4.65
N ILE A 158 -15.12 3.87 5.72
CA ILE A 158 -14.15 4.84 6.24
C ILE A 158 -12.80 4.14 6.39
N GLY A 159 -11.80 4.67 5.70
CA GLY A 159 -10.41 4.28 5.90
C GLY A 159 -9.83 5.07 7.07
N TYR A 160 -9.12 4.40 7.98
CA TYR A 160 -8.44 5.05 9.10
C TYR A 160 -6.93 4.81 9.02
N GLY A 161 -6.15 5.88 9.12
CA GLY A 161 -4.69 5.85 9.16
C GLY A 161 -4.10 7.05 9.90
N ILE A 162 -2.79 7.26 9.75
CA ILE A 162 -2.07 8.39 10.37
C ILE A 162 -1.75 9.43 9.30
N ARG A 163 -1.87 10.72 9.66
CA ARG A 163 -1.46 11.84 8.80
C ARG A 163 0.04 12.11 8.98
N TYR A 164 0.88 11.38 8.24
CA TYR A 164 2.33 11.54 8.35
C TYR A 164 2.83 12.86 7.75
N ASP A 165 3.62 13.60 8.52
CA ASP A 165 4.23 14.86 8.05
C ASP A 165 5.28 14.63 6.96
N HIS A 166 6.08 13.56 7.08
CA HIS A 166 7.26 13.30 6.24
C HIS A 166 7.27 11.93 5.57
N GLY A 167 6.18 11.17 5.67
CA GLY A 167 6.05 9.82 5.12
C GLY A 167 7.19 8.90 5.55
N LEU A 168 7.66 8.05 4.63
CA LEU A 168 8.83 7.21 4.88
C LEU A 168 10.14 8.01 4.73
N PHE A 169 10.46 8.39 3.50
CA PHE A 169 11.52 9.36 3.12
C PHE A 169 11.49 9.58 1.61
N ARG A 170 12.05 10.71 1.18
CA ARG A 170 12.44 11.00 -0.20
C ARG A 170 13.80 10.40 -0.47
N GLN A 171 13.89 9.61 -1.54
CA GLN A 171 15.13 8.96 -1.95
C GLN A 171 15.89 9.84 -2.94
N SER A 172 17.17 10.09 -2.70
CA SER A 172 18.13 10.50 -3.73
C SER A 172 19.21 9.44 -3.89
N LEU A 173 19.92 9.48 -5.02
CA LEU A 173 21.09 8.65 -5.28
C LEU A 173 22.31 9.58 -5.36
N GLU A 174 23.20 9.48 -4.38
CA GLU A 174 24.46 10.22 -4.32
C GLU A 174 25.59 9.21 -4.48
N ASP A 175 26.38 9.35 -5.55
CA ASP A 175 27.42 8.37 -5.94
C ASP A 175 26.89 6.92 -5.99
N GLY A 176 25.63 6.75 -6.43
CA GLY A 176 24.95 5.46 -6.50
C GLY A 176 24.44 4.92 -5.15
N TRP A 177 24.70 5.60 -4.04
CA TRP A 177 24.14 5.26 -2.73
C TRP A 177 22.79 5.92 -2.50
N GLN A 178 21.85 5.16 -1.95
CA GLN A 178 20.61 5.72 -1.44
C GLN A 178 20.90 6.69 -0.28
N LYS A 179 20.30 7.88 -0.36
CA LYS A 179 20.20 8.85 0.74
C LYS A 179 18.75 9.14 1.05
N GLU A 180 18.46 9.27 2.32
CA GLU A 180 17.13 9.56 2.85
C GLU A 180 17.00 11.03 3.26
N ALA A 181 15.99 11.72 2.74
CA ALA A 181 15.57 13.04 3.18
C ALA A 181 14.08 13.02 3.57
N PRO A 182 13.59 13.91 4.45
CA PRO A 182 12.17 13.95 4.77
C PRO A 182 11.32 14.35 3.56
N GLU A 183 10.14 13.75 3.40
CA GLU A 183 9.18 14.26 2.42
C GLU A 183 8.60 15.61 2.89
N THR A 184 8.31 16.50 1.94
CA THR A 184 7.82 17.86 2.23
C THR A 184 6.46 18.12 1.58
N TRP A 185 5.65 17.07 1.39
CA TRP A 185 4.37 17.12 0.67
C TRP A 185 3.35 18.08 1.32
N LEU A 186 3.48 18.34 2.62
CA LEU A 186 2.62 19.27 3.38
C LEU A 186 3.21 20.68 3.56
N ALA A 187 4.38 20.98 3.00
CA ALA A 187 5.07 22.26 3.24
C ALA A 187 4.23 23.49 2.82
N GLU A 188 3.43 23.37 1.76
CA GLU A 188 2.49 24.40 1.28
C GLU A 188 1.02 23.98 1.52
N GLY A 189 0.78 23.10 2.50
CA GLY A 189 -0.53 22.54 2.81
C GLY A 189 -1.04 21.53 1.76
N ASN A 190 -2.22 20.96 2.03
CA ASN A 190 -2.90 20.01 1.13
C ASN A 190 -4.32 20.50 0.83
N PRO A 191 -4.64 20.88 -0.42
CA PRO A 191 -5.96 21.40 -0.77
C PRO A 191 -7.07 20.35 -0.67
N TRP A 192 -6.76 19.05 -0.58
CA TRP A 192 -7.76 17.98 -0.51
C TRP A 192 -8.28 17.68 0.90
N GLU A 193 -7.58 18.15 1.94
CA GLU A 193 -7.91 17.85 3.33
C GLU A 193 -9.02 18.74 3.89
N PHE A 194 -9.88 18.14 4.71
CA PHE A 194 -10.79 18.83 5.62
C PHE A 194 -10.36 18.56 7.07
N PRO A 195 -9.74 19.53 7.77
CA PRO A 195 -9.50 19.43 9.20
C PRO A 195 -10.82 19.31 9.97
N ARG A 196 -10.89 18.40 10.94
CA ARG A 196 -12.08 18.12 11.77
C ARG A 196 -11.75 18.29 13.26
N PRO A 197 -11.52 19.52 13.76
CA PRO A 197 -11.21 19.75 15.18
C PRO A 197 -12.31 19.25 16.13
N GLU A 198 -13.56 19.16 15.67
CA GLU A 198 -14.70 18.57 16.38
C GLU A 198 -14.60 17.04 16.57
N ALA A 199 -13.74 16.38 15.80
CA ALA A 199 -13.39 14.98 15.93
C ALA A 199 -11.96 14.85 16.47
N THR A 200 -11.82 15.26 17.74
CA THR A 200 -10.58 15.12 18.52
C THR A 200 -10.77 14.13 19.66
N TYR A 201 -9.82 13.19 19.81
CA TYR A 201 -9.85 12.16 20.84
C TYR A 201 -8.58 12.19 21.70
N THR A 202 -8.71 11.85 22.97
CA THR A 202 -7.58 11.78 23.90
C THR A 202 -7.06 10.35 23.96
N ILE A 203 -5.76 10.18 23.71
CA ILE A 203 -5.07 8.89 23.71
C ILE A 203 -4.10 8.86 24.89
N GLY A 204 -4.27 7.89 25.79
CA GLY A 204 -3.41 7.71 26.96
C GLY A 204 -2.21 6.79 26.71
N PHE A 205 -1.11 7.00 27.43
CA PHE A 205 0.05 6.10 27.46
C PHE A 205 0.59 5.95 28.89
N GLY A 206 1.10 4.75 29.18
CA GLY A 206 1.70 4.37 30.45
C GLY A 206 0.77 4.51 31.65
N GLY A 207 1.31 4.84 32.81
CA GLY A 207 0.54 5.03 34.03
C GLY A 207 0.20 3.71 34.74
N HIS A 208 -0.96 3.65 35.39
CA HIS A 208 -1.32 2.52 36.27
C HIS A 208 -2.82 2.23 36.26
N VAL A 209 -3.21 1.03 36.74
CA VAL A 209 -4.61 0.58 36.81
C VAL A 209 -5.03 0.43 38.27
N THR A 210 -6.15 1.04 38.65
CA THR A 210 -6.79 0.88 39.96
C THR A 210 -8.08 0.05 39.85
N MET A 211 -8.55 -0.51 40.97
CA MET A 211 -9.83 -1.24 41.03
C MET A 211 -10.87 -0.42 41.80
N SER A 212 -12.13 -0.46 41.39
CA SER A 212 -13.23 0.15 42.14
C SER A 212 -13.45 -0.57 43.47
N SER A 213 -14.07 0.14 44.42
CA SER A 213 -14.36 -0.42 45.75
C SER A 213 -15.43 -1.51 45.66
N VAL A 214 -15.29 -2.57 46.48
CA VAL A 214 -16.21 -3.73 46.51
C VAL A 214 -17.66 -3.32 46.84
N SER A 215 -17.87 -2.15 47.47
CA SER A 215 -19.18 -1.57 47.76
C SER A 215 -20.02 -1.18 46.55
N GLU A 216 -19.43 -1.12 45.33
CA GLU A 216 -20.16 -0.80 44.10
C GLU A 216 -20.81 -2.02 43.41
N GLY A 217 -20.71 -3.22 44.01
CA GLY A 217 -21.34 -4.45 43.52
C GLY A 217 -20.74 -5.04 42.23
N VAL A 218 -19.95 -4.25 41.47
CA VAL A 218 -19.20 -4.69 40.28
C VAL A 218 -17.77 -4.15 40.37
N ILE A 219 -16.78 -5.04 40.34
CA ILE A 219 -15.36 -4.68 40.32
C ILE A 219 -15.00 -4.12 38.94
N ARG A 220 -14.76 -2.81 38.85
CA ARG A 220 -14.30 -2.13 37.63
C ARG A 220 -12.81 -1.87 37.73
N ARG A 221 -12.13 -1.86 36.58
CA ARG A 221 -10.74 -1.44 36.47
C ARG A 221 -10.71 -0.06 35.84
N HIS A 222 -9.93 0.85 36.41
CA HIS A 222 -9.77 2.21 35.92
C HIS A 222 -8.31 2.44 35.56
N TRP A 223 -8.04 2.78 34.29
CA TRP A 223 -6.72 3.12 33.83
C TRP A 223 -6.47 4.62 33.95
N HIS A 224 -5.38 4.98 34.65
CA HIS A 224 -4.90 6.35 34.79
C HIS A 224 -3.63 6.50 33.96
N PRO A 225 -3.70 7.05 32.73
CA PRO A 225 -2.53 7.20 31.87
C PRO A 225 -1.54 8.21 32.47
N ALA A 226 -0.24 7.97 32.29
CA ALA A 226 0.80 8.90 32.72
C ALA A 226 1.00 10.06 31.73
N GLU A 227 0.68 9.82 30.46
CA GLU A 227 0.80 10.78 29.36
C GLU A 227 -0.46 10.74 28.51
N THR A 228 -0.86 11.87 27.93
CA THR A 228 -1.97 11.95 26.97
C THR A 228 -1.59 12.74 25.73
N VAL A 229 -2.12 12.32 24.58
CA VAL A 229 -1.93 12.96 23.27
C VAL A 229 -3.30 13.16 22.63
N ARG A 230 -3.50 14.26 21.89
CA ARG A 230 -4.72 14.50 21.11
C ARG A 230 -4.58 13.92 19.72
N ALA A 231 -5.55 13.13 19.29
CA ALA A 231 -5.70 12.67 17.92
C ALA A 231 -6.73 13.56 17.20
N VAL A 232 -6.27 14.39 16.26
CA VAL A 232 -7.12 15.31 15.50
C VAL A 232 -7.36 14.77 14.10
N ALA A 233 -8.62 14.58 13.72
CA ALA A 233 -9.00 14.05 12.41
C ALA A 233 -8.75 15.04 11.26
N HIS A 234 -8.24 14.51 10.16
CA HIS A 234 -8.19 15.18 8.85
C HIS A 234 -8.82 14.23 7.82
N ASP A 235 -9.88 14.68 7.16
CA ASP A 235 -10.61 13.87 6.17
C ASP A 235 -10.10 14.18 4.76
N VAL A 236 -9.84 13.14 3.99
CA VAL A 236 -9.56 13.18 2.55
C VAL A 236 -10.69 12.43 1.83
N PRO A 237 -11.39 13.05 0.88
CA PRO A 237 -12.46 12.36 0.16
C PRO A 237 -11.90 11.32 -0.81
N VAL A 238 -12.55 10.17 -0.89
CA VAL A 238 -12.26 9.11 -1.85
C VAL A 238 -13.42 8.99 -2.81
N VAL A 239 -13.24 9.54 -4.01
CA VAL A 239 -14.29 9.64 -5.03
C VAL A 239 -14.44 8.31 -5.75
N GLY A 240 -15.64 7.74 -5.73
CA GLY A 240 -15.98 6.57 -6.52
C GLY A 240 -16.18 6.91 -7.99
N TRP A 241 -16.04 5.90 -8.86
CA TRP A 241 -16.23 6.05 -10.30
C TRP A 241 -17.58 6.72 -10.65
N ARG A 242 -17.53 7.69 -11.57
CA ARG A 242 -18.63 8.58 -11.98
C ARG A 242 -19.24 9.42 -10.84
N GLY A 243 -18.52 9.64 -9.76
CA GLY A 243 -18.98 10.42 -8.61
C GLY A 243 -20.20 9.82 -7.89
N ARG A 244 -20.48 8.52 -8.07
CA ARG A 244 -21.68 7.86 -7.53
C ARG A 244 -21.73 7.87 -6.00
N HIS A 245 -20.57 7.74 -5.37
CA HIS A 245 -20.43 7.73 -3.92
C HIS A 245 -19.04 8.27 -3.55
N VAL A 246 -18.94 8.91 -2.40
CA VAL A 246 -17.67 9.44 -1.89
C VAL A 246 -17.46 8.91 -0.48
N ASN A 247 -16.43 8.07 -0.33
CA ASN A 247 -16.00 7.58 0.97
C ASN A 247 -15.03 8.55 1.64
N THR A 248 -14.74 8.32 2.91
CA THR A 248 -13.79 9.14 3.68
C THR A 248 -12.53 8.34 4.02
N LEU A 249 -11.36 8.89 3.71
CA LEU A 249 -10.10 8.49 4.33
C LEU A 249 -9.81 9.47 5.48
N ARG A 250 -9.92 9.00 6.72
CA ARG A 250 -9.67 9.78 7.94
C ARG A 250 -8.26 9.51 8.46
N LEU A 251 -7.46 10.57 8.54
CA LEU A 251 -6.07 10.52 8.95
C LEU A 251 -5.90 11.26 10.28
N TRP A 252 -5.28 10.59 11.26
CA TRP A 252 -5.06 11.14 12.59
C TRP A 252 -3.73 11.91 12.67
N LYS A 253 -3.80 13.17 13.09
CA LYS A 253 -2.64 13.97 13.46
C LYS A 253 -2.47 13.95 14.98
N ALA A 254 -1.26 13.64 15.45
CA ALA A 254 -0.93 13.71 16.87
C ALA A 254 -0.61 15.16 17.26
N GLU A 255 -1.28 15.67 18.29
CA GLU A 255 -1.03 17.01 18.83
C GLU A 255 -0.86 16.98 20.35
N ALA A 256 0.09 17.77 20.84
CA ALA A 256 0.23 18.02 22.26
C ALA A 256 -0.97 18.81 22.82
N HIS A 257 -1.26 18.65 24.12
CA HIS A 257 -2.25 19.48 24.81
C HIS A 257 -1.78 20.92 24.99
N VAL A 258 -0.49 21.08 25.33
CA VAL A 258 0.15 22.38 25.57
C VAL A 258 1.17 22.64 24.46
N PRO A 259 1.04 23.74 23.69
CA PRO A 259 1.98 24.04 22.60
C PRO A 259 3.40 24.40 23.07
N VAL A 260 3.54 24.99 24.27
CA VAL A 260 4.81 25.41 24.87
C VAL A 260 4.65 25.59 26.38
N GLU A 261 5.62 25.12 27.17
CA GLU A 261 5.69 25.40 28.61
C GLU A 261 6.23 26.82 28.85
N LEU A 262 5.32 27.79 28.95
CA LEU A 262 5.65 29.21 28.93
C LEU A 262 6.60 29.64 30.07
N ALA A 263 6.48 29.01 31.24
CA ALA A 263 7.36 29.28 32.37
C ALA A 263 8.81 28.85 32.09
N GLN A 264 9.01 27.66 31.50
CA GLN A 264 10.35 27.19 31.11
C GLN A 264 10.92 28.05 29.98
N PHE A 265 10.08 28.42 29.01
CA PHE A 265 10.48 29.26 27.89
C PHE A 265 10.96 30.65 28.36
N ASN A 266 10.19 31.30 29.23
CA ASN A 266 10.55 32.60 29.80
C ASN A 266 11.76 32.50 30.76
N GLY A 267 12.01 31.31 31.32
CA GLY A 267 13.21 31.01 32.10
C GLY A 267 14.47 30.75 31.26
N GLY A 268 14.39 30.78 29.94
CA GLY A 268 15.52 30.59 29.01
C GLY A 268 15.73 29.15 28.53
N ASP A 269 14.97 28.17 29.04
CA ASP A 269 15.02 26.78 28.55
C ASP A 269 14.08 26.58 27.36
N HIS A 270 14.48 27.12 26.21
CA HIS A 270 13.69 27.06 24.99
C HIS A 270 13.51 25.63 24.44
N VAL A 271 14.45 24.71 24.73
CA VAL A 271 14.41 23.32 24.25
C VAL A 271 13.50 22.48 25.15
N GLY A 272 13.66 22.57 26.47
CA GLY A 272 12.79 21.89 27.44
C GLY A 272 11.34 22.31 27.27
N ALA A 273 11.10 23.60 27.02
CA ALA A 273 9.76 24.16 26.86
C ALA A 273 8.92 23.56 25.72
N VAL A 274 9.56 22.91 24.73
CA VAL A 274 8.89 22.28 23.58
C VAL A 274 9.11 20.76 23.50
N SER A 275 9.87 20.18 24.42
CA SER A 275 10.24 18.75 24.39
C SER A 275 9.04 17.82 24.50
N ALA A 276 8.11 18.11 25.42
CA ALA A 276 6.87 17.35 25.58
C ALA A 276 6.02 17.38 24.30
N ARG A 277 5.96 18.55 23.64
CA ARG A 277 5.29 18.70 22.36
C ARG A 277 5.95 17.86 21.27
N ALA A 278 7.28 17.93 21.15
CA ALA A 278 8.02 17.15 20.18
C ALA A 278 7.79 15.64 20.34
N ARG A 279 7.75 15.12 21.58
CA ARG A 279 7.46 13.72 21.88
C ARG A 279 6.05 13.31 21.45
N ALA A 280 5.04 14.12 21.78
CA ALA A 280 3.65 13.83 21.42
C ALA A 280 3.44 13.84 19.90
N GLU A 281 3.98 14.85 19.21
CA GLU A 281 3.85 14.99 17.76
C GLU A 281 4.67 13.98 16.96
N ALA A 282 5.75 13.41 17.53
CA ALA A 282 6.60 12.42 16.86
C ALA A 282 5.81 11.21 16.33
N ILE A 283 4.70 10.86 16.98
CA ILE A 283 3.80 9.77 16.60
C ILE A 283 3.30 9.92 15.15
N SER A 284 3.02 11.12 14.67
CA SER A 284 2.53 11.33 13.29
C SER A 284 3.55 11.98 12.36
N ARG A 285 4.86 11.90 12.65
CA ARG A 285 5.89 12.51 11.78
C ARG A 285 6.34 11.59 10.64
N VAL A 286 6.78 10.38 10.97
CA VAL A 286 7.43 9.46 10.04
C VAL A 286 6.74 8.09 10.06
N LEU A 287 6.52 7.51 8.89
CA LEU A 287 6.00 6.17 8.68
C LEU A 287 7.13 5.14 8.88
N TYR A 288 6.88 4.07 9.64
CA TYR A 288 7.85 3.01 9.95
C TYR A 288 9.19 3.56 10.46
N PRO A 289 9.21 4.27 11.60
CA PRO A 289 10.46 4.66 12.23
C PRO A 289 11.30 3.41 12.55
N SER A 290 12.63 3.55 12.52
CA SER A 290 13.53 2.43 12.84
C SER A 290 13.23 1.87 14.22
N ASP A 291 12.99 0.57 14.31
CA ASP A 291 12.71 -0.18 15.55
C ASP A 291 13.91 -1.00 16.03
N SER A 292 15.11 -0.64 15.55
CA SER A 292 16.39 -1.23 15.96
C SER A 292 16.81 -0.86 17.39
N SER A 293 16.15 0.11 18.03
CA SER A 293 16.37 0.50 19.43
C SER A 293 15.08 0.35 20.26
N ALA A 294 15.20 0.34 21.59
CA ALA A 294 14.06 0.25 22.49
C ALA A 294 13.11 1.46 22.35
N GLU A 295 13.66 2.65 22.11
CA GLU A 295 12.89 3.88 21.87
C GLU A 295 12.15 3.82 20.52
N GLY A 296 12.78 3.24 19.50
CA GLY A 296 12.16 2.98 18.20
C GLY A 296 10.99 2.01 18.29
N GLN A 297 11.17 0.92 19.03
CA GLN A 297 10.11 -0.05 19.33
C GLN A 297 8.95 0.60 20.10
N GLU A 298 9.24 1.41 21.13
CA GLU A 298 8.22 2.17 21.84
C GLU A 298 7.46 3.12 20.92
N LEU A 299 8.16 3.89 20.07
CA LEU A 299 7.51 4.82 19.14
C LEU A 299 6.58 4.10 18.18
N ARG A 300 7.01 2.97 17.60
CA ARG A 300 6.17 2.17 16.69
C ARG A 300 4.93 1.62 17.40
N LEU A 301 5.06 1.05 18.60
CA LEU A 301 3.91 0.62 19.40
C LEU A 301 2.96 1.79 19.73
N ARG A 302 3.52 2.96 20.05
CA ARG A 302 2.74 4.17 20.30
C ARG A 302 1.98 4.64 19.07
N GLN A 303 2.56 4.53 17.87
CA GLN A 303 1.89 4.81 16.60
C GLN A 303 0.70 3.87 16.39
N GLU A 304 0.94 2.57 16.49
CA GLU A 304 -0.08 1.53 16.29
C GLU A 304 -1.26 1.70 17.23
N TYR A 305 -0.99 1.92 18.51
CA TYR A 305 -2.04 2.17 19.50
C TYR A 305 -2.75 3.51 19.27
N PHE A 306 -2.01 4.59 18.98
CA PHE A 306 -2.56 5.93 18.78
C PHE A 306 -3.66 5.96 17.71
N PHE A 307 -3.36 5.45 16.52
CA PHE A 307 -4.32 5.51 15.43
C PHE A 307 -5.47 4.52 15.67
N THR A 308 -5.17 3.35 16.25
CA THR A 308 -6.19 2.34 16.53
C THR A 308 -7.20 2.84 17.56
N SER A 309 -6.75 3.39 18.68
CA SER A 309 -7.62 3.92 19.73
C SER A 309 -8.43 5.13 19.21
N ALA A 310 -7.81 6.07 18.50
CA ALA A 310 -8.54 7.19 17.90
C ALA A 310 -9.66 6.73 16.95
N SER A 311 -9.37 5.72 16.12
CA SER A 311 -10.31 5.15 15.16
C SER A 311 -11.48 4.43 15.84
N LEU A 312 -11.19 3.63 16.88
CA LEU A 312 -12.21 2.92 17.63
C LEU A 312 -13.09 3.89 18.45
N GLN A 313 -12.51 4.91 19.08
CA GLN A 313 -13.27 5.95 19.77
C GLN A 313 -14.22 6.68 18.80
N ASP A 314 -13.76 7.01 17.59
CA ASP A 314 -14.60 7.66 16.57
C ASP A 314 -15.75 6.79 16.08
N LEU A 315 -15.45 5.53 15.80
CA LEU A 315 -16.42 4.55 15.35
C LEU A 315 -17.47 4.24 16.44
N VAL A 316 -17.04 3.99 17.67
CA VAL A 316 -17.91 3.68 18.81
C VAL A 316 -18.82 4.87 19.13
N ARG A 317 -18.26 6.09 19.18
CA ARG A 317 -19.05 7.32 19.36
C ARG A 317 -20.08 7.49 18.25
N ARG A 318 -19.69 7.26 16.99
CA ARG A 318 -20.60 7.35 15.84
C ARG A 318 -21.71 6.32 15.94
N HIS A 319 -21.39 5.07 16.22
CA HIS A 319 -22.39 4.00 16.35
C HIS A 319 -23.36 4.28 17.50
N ALA A 320 -22.88 4.72 18.66
CA ALA A 320 -23.75 5.08 19.78
C ALA A 320 -24.71 6.21 19.41
N ALA A 321 -24.24 7.24 18.68
CA ALA A 321 -25.09 8.33 18.22
C ALA A 321 -26.11 7.89 17.13
N GLU A 322 -25.72 6.96 16.24
CA GLU A 322 -26.55 6.49 15.13
C GLU A 322 -27.56 5.40 15.55
N ARG A 323 -27.21 4.56 16.54
CA ARG A 323 -27.92 3.30 16.87
C ARG A 323 -28.32 3.14 18.34
N GLY A 324 -27.77 3.94 19.26
CA GLY A 324 -28.09 3.91 20.69
C GLY A 324 -27.47 2.76 21.49
N ASP A 325 -27.31 1.56 20.92
CA ASP A 325 -26.74 0.39 21.61
C ASP A 325 -25.54 -0.23 20.87
N LEU A 326 -24.41 -0.35 21.55
CA LEU A 326 -23.18 -0.95 21.05
C LEU A 326 -23.26 -2.48 20.91
N ARG A 327 -24.25 -3.16 21.50
CA ARG A 327 -24.47 -4.60 21.24
C ARG A 327 -24.81 -4.88 19.78
N SER A 328 -25.39 -3.92 19.08
CA SER A 328 -25.70 -4.00 17.65
C SER A 328 -24.52 -3.68 16.73
N LEU A 329 -23.33 -3.40 17.30
CA LEU A 329 -22.15 -3.06 16.52
C LEU A 329 -21.79 -4.12 15.46
N PRO A 330 -21.82 -5.44 15.74
CA PRO A 330 -21.49 -6.46 14.73
C PRO A 330 -22.44 -6.48 13.51
N ASP A 331 -23.67 -5.99 13.70
CA ASP A 331 -24.70 -5.94 12.65
C ASP A 331 -24.53 -4.72 11.75
N HIS A 332 -24.00 -3.62 12.29
CA HIS A 332 -23.92 -2.33 11.60
C HIS A 332 -22.49 -1.82 11.32
N ALA A 333 -21.46 -2.52 11.82
CA ALA A 333 -20.06 -2.23 11.55
C ALA A 333 -19.29 -3.50 11.16
N ALA A 334 -18.33 -3.34 10.25
CA ALA A 334 -17.28 -4.33 9.99
C ALA A 334 -15.93 -3.62 10.07
N ILE A 335 -15.03 -4.09 10.93
CA ILE A 335 -13.71 -3.47 11.13
C ILE A 335 -12.65 -4.42 10.57
N GLN A 336 -11.98 -3.99 9.50
CA GLN A 336 -10.92 -4.78 8.88
C GLN A 336 -9.55 -4.34 9.39
N LEU A 337 -8.83 -5.29 9.98
CA LEU A 337 -7.45 -5.16 10.43
C LEU A 337 -6.51 -5.53 9.26
N ASN A 338 -5.84 -4.53 8.70
CA ASN A 338 -4.92 -4.74 7.60
C ASN A 338 -3.49 -5.01 8.11
N ASP A 339 -3.12 -6.29 8.11
CA ASP A 339 -1.92 -6.83 8.77
C ASP A 339 -1.96 -6.72 10.31
N THR A 340 -0.85 -7.01 11.00
CA THR A 340 -0.80 -7.03 12.47
C THR A 340 -0.76 -5.64 13.13
N HIS A 341 -0.49 -4.56 12.39
CA HIS A 341 -0.34 -3.21 12.96
C HIS A 341 -1.56 -2.75 13.80
N PRO A 342 -2.82 -2.93 13.35
CA PRO A 342 -4.00 -2.61 14.16
C PRO A 342 -4.46 -3.77 15.06
N ALA A 343 -3.68 -4.83 15.31
CA ALA A 343 -4.10 -5.97 16.14
C ALA A 343 -4.42 -5.57 17.59
N ILE A 344 -3.85 -4.45 18.07
CA ILE A 344 -4.20 -3.85 19.36
C ILE A 344 -5.67 -3.37 19.43
N ALA A 345 -6.39 -3.34 18.30
CA ALA A 345 -7.83 -3.08 18.25
C ALA A 345 -8.63 -4.11 19.06
N VAL A 346 -8.14 -5.35 19.16
CA VAL A 346 -8.79 -6.41 19.95
C VAL A 346 -8.89 -6.00 21.43
N PRO A 347 -7.78 -5.75 22.16
CA PRO A 347 -7.87 -5.33 23.55
C PRO A 347 -8.39 -3.90 23.72
N GLU A 348 -8.22 -2.98 22.75
CA GLU A 348 -8.75 -1.62 22.89
C GLU A 348 -10.27 -1.56 22.76
N LEU A 349 -10.88 -2.32 21.83
CA LEU A 349 -12.34 -2.41 21.74
C LEU A 349 -12.91 -3.06 23.00
N MET A 350 -12.26 -4.11 23.52
CA MET A 350 -12.60 -4.69 24.83
C MET A 350 -12.52 -3.65 25.94
N ARG A 351 -11.46 -2.85 26.01
CA ARG A 351 -11.28 -1.81 27.03
C ARG A 351 -12.41 -0.78 26.98
N LEU A 352 -12.70 -0.23 25.80
CA LEU A 352 -13.79 0.72 25.57
C LEU A 352 -15.14 0.17 26.04
N LEU A 353 -15.47 -1.07 25.65
CA LEU A 353 -16.74 -1.70 26.00
C LEU A 353 -16.88 -1.96 27.50
N LEU A 354 -15.81 -2.47 28.14
CA LEU A 354 -15.81 -2.81 29.56
C LEU A 354 -15.83 -1.57 30.47
N GLU A 355 -14.98 -0.58 30.18
CA GLU A 355 -14.72 0.53 31.09
C GLU A 355 -15.60 1.74 30.80
N ASP A 356 -15.70 2.11 29.53
CA ASP A 356 -16.36 3.36 29.13
C ASP A 356 -17.86 3.11 28.88
N HIS A 357 -18.26 1.87 28.58
CA HIS A 357 -19.64 1.48 28.30
C HIS A 357 -20.23 0.41 29.25
N GLY A 358 -19.44 -0.11 30.20
CA GLY A 358 -19.94 -0.96 31.29
C GLY A 358 -20.43 -2.35 30.87
N PHE A 359 -19.91 -2.91 29.78
CA PHE A 359 -20.21 -4.28 29.36
C PHE A 359 -19.59 -5.29 30.35
N ASN A 360 -20.18 -6.47 30.44
CA ASN A 360 -19.49 -7.63 31.01
C ASN A 360 -18.48 -8.20 29.98
N TRP A 361 -17.66 -9.15 30.41
CA TRP A 361 -16.62 -9.72 29.55
C TRP A 361 -17.20 -10.46 28.35
N GLU A 362 -18.25 -11.25 28.55
CA GLU A 362 -18.86 -12.10 27.54
C GLU A 362 -19.48 -11.26 26.42
N ASP A 363 -20.26 -10.23 26.76
CA ASP A 363 -20.87 -9.29 25.81
C ASP A 363 -19.77 -8.52 25.05
N ALA A 364 -18.76 -8.02 25.76
CA ALA A 364 -17.67 -7.27 25.13
C ALA A 364 -16.87 -8.15 24.15
N TRP A 365 -16.57 -9.39 24.54
CA TRP A 365 -15.85 -10.35 23.71
C TRP A 365 -16.69 -10.78 22.51
N HIS A 366 -17.99 -10.99 22.69
CA HIS A 366 -18.91 -11.28 21.59
C HIS A 366 -18.90 -10.13 20.56
N VAL A 367 -19.12 -8.89 21.00
CA VAL A 367 -19.10 -7.71 20.12
C VAL A 367 -17.76 -7.61 19.39
N THR A 368 -16.65 -7.72 20.12
CA THR A 368 -15.29 -7.62 19.55
C THR A 368 -15.06 -8.67 18.47
N THR A 369 -15.26 -9.95 18.81
CA THR A 369 -15.00 -11.09 17.90
C THR A 369 -15.95 -11.17 16.71
N HIS A 370 -17.13 -10.54 16.77
CA HIS A 370 -18.08 -10.54 15.67
C HIS A 370 -18.01 -9.29 14.79
N THR A 371 -17.25 -8.27 15.22
CA THR A 371 -17.05 -7.00 14.47
C THR A 371 -15.72 -6.96 13.72
N LEU A 372 -14.65 -7.57 14.28
CA LEU A 372 -13.31 -7.53 13.70
C LEU A 372 -13.08 -8.60 12.62
N GLY A 373 -12.37 -8.27 11.55
CA GLY A 373 -11.80 -9.18 10.56
C GLY A 373 -10.30 -8.93 10.41
N TYR A 374 -9.51 -9.96 10.09
CA TYR A 374 -8.04 -9.84 9.98
C TYR A 374 -7.53 -10.32 8.63
N THR A 375 -6.79 -9.48 7.92
CA THR A 375 -6.06 -9.88 6.71
C THR A 375 -4.58 -9.96 7.00
N ASN A 376 -3.96 -11.10 6.72
CA ASN A 376 -2.52 -11.29 6.82
C ASN A 376 -1.86 -11.07 5.46
N HIS A 377 -0.74 -10.33 5.44
CA HIS A 377 0.00 -9.97 4.23
C HIS A 377 1.42 -10.55 4.18
N THR A 378 1.78 -11.41 5.13
CA THR A 378 3.14 -11.96 5.22
C THR A 378 3.15 -13.34 5.86
N LEU A 379 3.98 -14.22 5.28
CA LEU A 379 4.31 -15.55 5.81
C LEU A 379 5.65 -15.56 6.55
N LEU A 380 6.45 -14.50 6.42
CA LEU A 380 7.74 -14.40 7.07
C LEU A 380 7.53 -14.28 8.59
N PRO A 381 7.99 -15.25 9.41
CA PRO A 381 7.82 -15.21 10.85
C PRO A 381 8.38 -13.92 11.48
N GLU A 382 9.48 -13.39 10.94
CA GLU A 382 10.09 -12.13 11.37
C GLU A 382 9.22 -10.89 11.10
N ALA A 383 8.27 -10.98 10.16
CA ALA A 383 7.35 -9.90 9.83
C ALA A 383 6.01 -10.00 10.58
N LEU A 384 5.74 -11.11 11.28
CA LEU A 384 4.63 -11.21 12.22
C LEU A 384 5.01 -10.50 13.51
N GLU A 385 4.41 -9.34 13.75
CA GLU A 385 4.82 -8.46 14.85
C GLU A 385 4.71 -9.15 16.21
N THR A 386 5.77 -8.98 17.00
CA THR A 386 5.78 -9.37 18.40
C THR A 386 6.34 -8.25 19.25
N TRP A 387 5.75 -8.03 20.43
CA TRP A 387 6.16 -6.98 21.35
C TRP A 387 6.69 -7.56 22.67
N PRO A 388 7.80 -7.07 23.23
CA PRO A 388 8.22 -7.45 24.58
C PRO A 388 7.08 -7.19 25.57
N VAL A 389 6.80 -8.16 26.44
CA VAL A 389 5.76 -8.02 27.48
C VAL A 389 6.04 -6.81 28.37
N GLU A 390 7.29 -6.60 28.78
CA GLU A 390 7.68 -5.46 29.62
C GLU A 390 7.38 -4.10 28.96
N LEU A 391 7.56 -4.01 27.63
CA LEU A 391 7.21 -2.81 26.87
C LEU A 391 5.69 -2.58 26.88
N MET A 392 4.91 -3.64 26.64
CA MET A 392 3.46 -3.60 26.68
C MET A 392 2.92 -3.23 28.07
N GLU A 393 3.47 -3.80 29.15
CA GLU A 393 3.10 -3.48 30.53
C GLU A 393 3.40 -2.02 30.88
N ARG A 394 4.52 -1.49 30.38
CA ARG A 394 4.92 -0.10 30.63
C ARG A 394 4.11 0.91 29.82
N VAL A 395 3.80 0.63 28.55
CA VAL A 395 3.13 1.59 27.64
C VAL A 395 1.62 1.43 27.68
N LEU A 396 1.10 0.21 27.80
CA LEU A 396 -0.33 -0.13 27.72
C LEU A 396 -0.71 -1.13 28.84
N PRO A 397 -0.55 -0.76 30.13
CA PRO A 397 -0.74 -1.68 31.25
C PRO A 397 -2.12 -2.32 31.27
N ARG A 398 -3.17 -1.57 30.90
CA ARG A 398 -4.53 -2.08 30.91
C ARG A 398 -4.78 -3.07 29.78
N HIS A 399 -4.29 -2.79 28.58
CA HIS A 399 -4.39 -3.69 27.43
C HIS A 399 -3.66 -5.00 27.71
N MET A 400 -2.49 -4.94 28.35
CA MET A 400 -1.76 -6.15 28.73
C MET A 400 -2.56 -7.03 29.70
N GLN A 401 -3.25 -6.44 30.67
CA GLN A 401 -4.15 -7.20 31.56
C GLN A 401 -5.32 -7.86 30.80
N ILE A 402 -5.85 -7.20 29.75
CA ILE A 402 -6.89 -7.77 28.89
C ILE A 402 -6.30 -8.92 28.05
N ILE A 403 -5.13 -8.74 27.45
CA ILE A 403 -4.42 -9.76 26.66
C ILE A 403 -4.14 -11.00 27.50
N TYR A 404 -3.65 -10.84 28.73
CA TYR A 404 -3.44 -11.97 29.64
C TYR A 404 -4.72 -12.72 29.95
N LEU A 405 -5.85 -12.01 30.15
CA LEU A 405 -7.13 -12.66 30.40
C LEU A 405 -7.66 -13.40 29.17
N ILE A 406 -7.55 -12.82 27.97
CA ILE A 406 -7.86 -13.51 26.70
C ILE A 406 -7.01 -14.78 26.59
N ASN A 407 -5.70 -14.68 26.83
CA ASN A 407 -4.79 -15.82 26.75
C ASN A 407 -5.16 -16.92 27.75
N TRP A 408 -5.41 -16.55 29.01
CA TRP A 408 -5.77 -17.51 30.05
C TRP A 408 -7.07 -18.25 29.71
N MET A 409 -8.13 -17.54 29.33
CA MET A 409 -9.41 -18.16 28.94
C MET A 409 -9.27 -19.05 27.72
N HIS A 410 -8.49 -18.61 26.72
CA HIS A 410 -8.22 -19.41 25.52
C HIS A 410 -7.53 -20.73 25.87
N LEU A 411 -6.44 -20.67 26.66
CA LEU A 411 -5.67 -21.86 27.04
C LEU A 411 -6.45 -22.78 27.99
N GLU A 412 -7.27 -22.23 28.88
CA GLU A 412 -8.15 -23.02 29.76
C GLU A 412 -9.17 -23.82 28.95
N GLU A 413 -9.79 -23.19 27.94
CA GLU A 413 -10.71 -23.86 27.02
C GLU A 413 -10.01 -24.98 26.23
N GLN A 414 -8.79 -24.72 25.72
CA GLN A 414 -8.01 -25.75 25.02
C GLN A 414 -7.60 -26.92 25.93
N GLY A 415 -7.31 -26.64 27.21
CA GLY A 415 -7.05 -27.65 28.22
C GLY A 415 -8.27 -28.56 28.47
N LYS A 416 -9.47 -27.99 28.58
CA LYS A 416 -10.74 -28.72 28.76
C LYS A 416 -11.08 -29.62 27.58
N GLN A 417 -10.72 -29.23 26.35
CA GLN A 417 -10.96 -30.00 25.12
C GLN A 417 -9.93 -31.11 24.84
N GLY A 418 -9.12 -31.49 25.83
CA GLY A 418 -8.21 -32.64 25.74
C GLY A 418 -6.92 -32.39 24.94
N ARG A 419 -6.59 -31.12 24.63
CA ARG A 419 -5.34 -30.71 23.97
C ARG A 419 -4.24 -30.30 24.96
N GLY A 420 -4.25 -30.87 26.17
CA GLY A 420 -3.45 -30.43 27.32
C GLY A 420 -1.95 -30.71 27.31
N SER A 421 -1.32 -31.06 26.17
CA SER A 421 0.16 -31.11 26.16
C SER A 421 0.73 -29.70 26.20
N ALA A 422 1.79 -29.50 26.97
CA ALA A 422 2.42 -28.18 27.14
C ALA A 422 2.84 -27.56 25.80
N GLU A 423 3.35 -28.39 24.88
CA GLU A 423 3.77 -27.97 23.53
C GLU A 423 2.61 -27.42 22.69
N LYS A 424 1.43 -28.07 22.72
CA LYS A 424 0.27 -27.63 21.95
C LYS A 424 -0.30 -26.32 22.50
N LEU A 425 -0.37 -26.18 23.82
CA LEU A 425 -0.79 -24.94 24.47
C LEU A 425 0.19 -23.80 24.18
N ALA A 426 1.50 -24.06 24.22
CA ALA A 426 2.52 -23.08 23.88
C ALA A 426 2.38 -22.60 22.43
N ALA A 427 2.07 -23.48 21.47
CA ALA A 427 1.94 -23.11 20.06
C ALA A 427 0.78 -22.14 19.79
N VAL A 428 -0.32 -22.24 20.53
CA VAL A 428 -1.53 -21.40 20.33
C VAL A 428 -1.67 -20.23 21.30
N SER A 429 -0.81 -20.15 22.32
CA SER A 429 -0.77 -19.03 23.28
C SER A 429 -0.61 -17.67 22.59
N LEU A 430 -1.02 -16.59 23.26
CA LEU A 430 -0.73 -15.22 22.86
C LEU A 430 0.65 -14.75 23.33
N ILE A 431 1.24 -15.44 24.31
CA ILE A 431 2.55 -15.14 24.86
C ILE A 431 3.55 -16.19 24.38
N ASP A 432 4.62 -15.74 23.73
CA ASP A 432 5.80 -16.54 23.47
C ASP A 432 6.79 -16.42 24.63
N GLU A 433 7.14 -17.55 25.23
CA GLU A 433 8.05 -17.66 26.38
C GLU A 433 9.50 -17.96 25.96
N THR A 434 9.74 -18.28 24.67
CA THR A 434 11.04 -18.82 24.20
C THR A 434 12.11 -17.76 23.93
N HIS A 435 11.71 -16.55 23.53
CA HIS A 435 12.62 -15.45 23.16
C HIS A 435 12.39 -14.20 24.01
N GLY A 436 12.32 -14.38 25.33
CA GLY A 436 12.03 -13.34 26.31
C GLY A 436 10.60 -12.82 26.18
N LYS A 437 9.67 -13.35 26.98
CA LYS A 437 8.22 -13.04 27.03
C LYS A 437 7.75 -11.98 26.03
N ARG A 438 7.13 -12.43 24.93
CA ARG A 438 6.62 -11.55 23.87
C ARG A 438 5.15 -11.78 23.60
N VAL A 439 4.41 -10.72 23.30
CA VAL A 439 3.03 -10.79 22.80
C VAL A 439 3.05 -11.08 21.30
N ARG A 440 2.34 -12.11 20.85
CA ARG A 440 2.19 -12.47 19.44
C ARG A 440 0.98 -11.77 18.82
N MET A 441 1.23 -10.71 18.06
CA MET A 441 0.15 -9.86 17.53
C MET A 441 -0.68 -10.57 16.46
N GLY A 442 -0.05 -11.43 15.64
CA GLY A 442 -0.75 -12.29 14.68
C GLY A 442 -1.75 -13.23 15.36
N HIS A 443 -1.36 -13.86 16.47
CA HIS A 443 -2.25 -14.71 17.27
C HIS A 443 -3.37 -13.90 17.93
N LEU A 444 -3.06 -12.70 18.44
CA LEU A 444 -4.05 -11.80 19.03
C LEU A 444 -5.13 -11.41 18.01
N ALA A 445 -4.71 -10.98 16.81
CA ALA A 445 -5.62 -10.65 15.71
C ALA A 445 -6.44 -11.89 15.28
N PHE A 446 -5.80 -13.06 15.17
CA PHE A 446 -6.46 -14.30 14.81
C PHE A 446 -7.57 -14.68 15.80
N LEU A 447 -7.30 -14.63 17.11
CA LEU A 447 -8.29 -14.96 18.13
C LEU A 447 -9.41 -13.92 18.21
N GLY A 448 -9.06 -12.63 18.09
CA GLY A 448 -10.01 -11.51 18.20
C GLY A 448 -10.85 -11.23 16.95
N ALA A 449 -10.53 -11.84 15.80
CA ALA A 449 -11.29 -11.65 14.56
C ALA A 449 -12.34 -12.75 14.34
N ARG A 450 -13.40 -12.41 13.58
CA ARG A 450 -14.42 -13.34 13.10
C ARG A 450 -13.90 -14.23 11.97
N ARG A 451 -13.25 -13.60 11.01
CA ARG A 451 -12.67 -14.22 9.82
C ARG A 451 -11.24 -13.74 9.68
N VAL A 452 -10.39 -14.65 9.25
CA VAL A 452 -9.00 -14.38 8.90
C VAL A 452 -8.85 -14.67 7.41
N ASN A 453 -8.13 -13.83 6.66
CA ASN A 453 -7.92 -14.12 5.25
C ASN A 453 -6.48 -13.91 4.78
N GLY A 454 -6.10 -14.74 3.81
CA GLY A 454 -4.93 -14.53 2.97
C GLY A 454 -5.27 -13.73 1.72
N VAL A 455 -4.24 -13.46 0.90
CA VAL A 455 -4.27 -12.47 -0.18
C VAL A 455 -3.94 -13.04 -1.57
N SER A 456 -3.72 -14.35 -1.63
CA SER A 456 -3.67 -15.21 -2.81
C SER A 456 -4.01 -16.64 -2.39
N ALA A 457 -4.32 -17.52 -3.34
CA ALA A 457 -4.63 -18.91 -3.04
C ALA A 457 -3.45 -19.62 -2.34
N LEU A 458 -2.26 -19.59 -2.96
CA LEU A 458 -1.05 -20.20 -2.39
C LEU A 458 -0.73 -19.63 -1.01
N HIS A 459 -0.80 -18.31 -0.84
CA HIS A 459 -0.56 -17.68 0.47
C HIS A 459 -1.52 -18.17 1.53
N THR A 460 -2.81 -18.28 1.19
CA THR A 460 -3.83 -18.78 2.13
C THR A 460 -3.55 -20.23 2.55
N ASP A 461 -3.12 -21.07 1.63
CA ASP A 461 -2.77 -22.46 1.93
C ASP A 461 -1.48 -22.57 2.75
N LEU A 462 -0.49 -21.71 2.48
CA LEU A 462 0.71 -21.60 3.31
C LEU A 462 0.37 -21.09 4.71
N MET A 463 -0.52 -20.11 4.87
CA MET A 463 -0.97 -19.66 6.19
C MET A 463 -1.56 -20.82 7.02
N ARG A 464 -2.39 -21.66 6.40
CA ARG A 464 -3.04 -22.82 7.03
C ARG A 464 -2.05 -23.92 7.41
N SER A 465 -0.96 -24.08 6.66
CA SER A 465 0.00 -25.16 6.85
C SER A 465 1.27 -24.74 7.60
N THR A 466 1.52 -23.44 7.76
CA THR A 466 2.73 -22.89 8.40
C THR A 466 2.37 -21.98 9.59
N VAL A 467 2.35 -20.65 9.41
CA VAL A 467 2.29 -19.63 10.47
C VAL A 467 1.09 -19.74 11.41
N PHE A 468 -0.06 -20.19 10.90
CA PHE A 468 -1.28 -20.37 11.68
C PHE A 468 -1.73 -21.82 11.78
N LYS A 469 -0.86 -22.79 11.48
CA LYS A 469 -1.21 -24.22 11.45
C LYS A 469 -1.95 -24.70 12.70
N GLU A 470 -1.36 -24.46 13.87
CA GLU A 470 -1.93 -24.94 15.13
C GLU A 470 -3.23 -24.19 15.50
N LEU A 471 -3.34 -22.91 15.15
CA LEU A 471 -4.57 -22.12 15.33
C LEU A 471 -5.67 -22.51 14.34
N HIS A 472 -5.32 -22.84 13.10
CA HIS A 472 -6.25 -23.31 12.07
C HIS A 472 -6.81 -24.70 12.42
N ALA A 473 -6.00 -25.56 13.05
CA ALA A 473 -6.47 -26.85 13.56
C ALA A 473 -7.50 -26.74 14.70
N LEU A 474 -7.74 -25.53 15.23
CA LEU A 474 -8.81 -25.24 16.20
C LEU A 474 -10.11 -24.82 15.52
N ASP A 475 -10.01 -24.08 14.42
CA ASP A 475 -11.14 -23.57 13.66
C ASP A 475 -10.78 -23.57 12.16
N THR A 476 -11.19 -24.65 11.49
CA THR A 476 -10.87 -24.88 10.08
C THR A 476 -11.62 -23.94 9.15
N ASP A 477 -12.73 -23.33 9.61
CA ASP A 477 -13.56 -22.46 8.79
C ASP A 477 -13.11 -20.98 8.90
N LYS A 478 -12.24 -20.65 9.86
CA LYS A 478 -11.85 -19.26 10.13
C LYS A 478 -11.02 -18.62 9.01
N ILE A 479 -10.14 -19.39 8.37
CA ILE A 479 -9.22 -18.90 7.33
C ILE A 479 -9.88 -19.01 5.95
N VAL A 480 -10.14 -17.87 5.31
CA VAL A 480 -10.67 -17.75 3.94
C VAL A 480 -9.64 -17.11 2.99
N ASN A 481 -9.86 -17.18 1.68
CA ASN A 481 -9.03 -16.48 0.70
C ASN A 481 -9.76 -15.26 0.13
N LYS A 482 -9.04 -14.15 -0.02
CA LYS A 482 -9.48 -12.99 -0.81
C LYS A 482 -8.31 -12.48 -1.62
N THR A 483 -8.15 -12.97 -2.85
CA THR A 483 -7.03 -12.56 -3.69
C THR A 483 -7.09 -11.06 -3.94
N ASN A 484 -5.93 -10.41 -3.83
CA ASN A 484 -5.79 -8.97 -4.08
C ASN A 484 -6.24 -8.57 -5.49
N GLY A 485 -6.47 -7.27 -5.65
CA GLY A 485 -6.74 -6.65 -6.93
C GLY A 485 -6.26 -5.21 -6.99
N ILE A 486 -6.37 -4.60 -8.17
CA ILE A 486 -6.00 -3.22 -8.45
C ILE A 486 -7.16 -2.45 -9.06
N THR A 487 -7.23 -1.16 -8.77
CA THR A 487 -8.23 -0.26 -9.36
C THR A 487 -7.87 0.03 -10.82
N PHE A 488 -8.79 -0.24 -11.75
CA PHE A 488 -8.54 0.02 -13.17
C PHE A 488 -8.64 1.50 -13.50
N ARG A 489 -9.33 2.29 -12.66
CA ARG A 489 -9.46 3.75 -12.85
C ARG A 489 -8.09 4.41 -12.82
N ARG A 490 -7.28 4.12 -11.80
CA ARG A 490 -5.90 4.64 -11.75
C ARG A 490 -4.96 3.91 -12.71
N TRP A 491 -4.93 2.58 -12.65
CA TRP A 491 -3.86 1.79 -13.29
C TRP A 491 -4.09 1.47 -14.77
N LEU A 492 -5.24 1.83 -15.33
CA LEU A 492 -5.53 1.75 -16.76
C LEU A 492 -6.05 3.10 -17.28
N HIS A 493 -7.17 3.62 -16.75
CA HIS A 493 -7.82 4.82 -17.32
C HIS A 493 -6.91 6.06 -17.20
N ASN A 494 -6.32 6.30 -16.02
CA ASN A 494 -5.40 7.42 -15.78
C ASN A 494 -3.99 7.16 -16.28
N ALA A 495 -3.40 6.02 -15.91
CA ALA A 495 -2.01 5.73 -16.27
C ALA A 495 -1.82 5.55 -17.78
N ASN A 496 -2.82 5.02 -18.48
CA ASN A 496 -2.72 4.68 -19.90
C ASN A 496 -4.01 5.02 -20.69
N PRO A 497 -4.31 6.32 -20.87
CA PRO A 497 -5.52 6.75 -21.57
C PRO A 497 -5.53 6.32 -23.05
N GLU A 498 -4.36 6.20 -23.69
CA GLU A 498 -4.24 5.70 -25.07
C GLU A 498 -4.63 4.23 -25.20
N LEU A 499 -4.13 3.37 -24.30
CA LEU A 499 -4.58 1.97 -24.24
C LEU A 499 -6.08 1.90 -23.93
N THR A 500 -6.55 2.69 -22.96
CA THR A 500 -7.97 2.74 -22.58
C THR A 500 -8.85 3.08 -23.79
N ALA A 501 -8.45 4.03 -24.63
CA ALA A 501 -9.17 4.37 -25.86
C ALA A 501 -9.19 3.22 -26.86
N LEU A 502 -8.08 2.50 -27.05
CA LEU A 502 -8.04 1.29 -27.89
C LEU A 502 -8.95 0.18 -27.37
N VAL A 503 -9.01 0.01 -26.03
CA VAL A 503 -9.91 -0.96 -25.40
C VAL A 503 -11.37 -0.58 -25.66
N VAL A 504 -11.74 0.67 -25.39
CA VAL A 504 -13.11 1.17 -25.60
C VAL A 504 -13.53 1.05 -27.06
N GLU A 505 -12.65 1.32 -28.02
CA GLU A 505 -12.95 1.15 -29.44
C GLU A 505 -13.21 -0.32 -29.81
N ALA A 506 -12.44 -1.25 -29.25
CA ALA A 506 -12.54 -2.66 -29.58
C ALA A 506 -13.73 -3.37 -28.93
N VAL A 507 -14.04 -3.04 -27.66
CA VAL A 507 -15.05 -3.78 -26.87
C VAL A 507 -16.23 -2.94 -26.40
N GLY A 508 -16.25 -1.63 -26.68
CA GLY A 508 -17.31 -0.70 -26.28
C GLY A 508 -17.01 0.05 -24.97
N PRO A 509 -17.65 1.21 -24.74
CA PRO A 509 -17.43 2.06 -23.56
C PRO A 509 -17.87 1.43 -22.23
N GLU A 510 -18.75 0.42 -22.27
CA GLU A 510 -19.25 -0.29 -21.09
C GLU A 510 -18.13 -1.02 -20.32
N VAL A 511 -16.99 -1.30 -20.95
CA VAL A 511 -15.80 -1.90 -20.31
C VAL A 511 -15.26 -1.07 -19.15
N LEU A 512 -15.47 0.26 -19.17
CA LEU A 512 -15.04 1.15 -18.10
C LEU A 512 -15.86 0.97 -16.82
N ASP A 513 -17.08 0.44 -16.94
CA ASP A 513 -17.97 0.13 -15.82
C ASP A 513 -17.96 -1.37 -15.47
N THR A 514 -17.70 -2.23 -16.46
CA THR A 514 -17.71 -3.70 -16.33
C THR A 514 -16.37 -4.27 -16.82
N PRO A 515 -15.36 -4.36 -15.93
CA PRO A 515 -14.03 -4.85 -16.27
C PRO A 515 -14.01 -6.22 -16.96
N GLU A 516 -15.00 -7.07 -16.72
CA GLU A 516 -15.15 -8.40 -17.31
C GLU A 516 -15.25 -8.38 -18.86
N LEU A 517 -15.72 -7.27 -19.44
CA LEU A 517 -15.79 -7.07 -20.90
C LEU A 517 -14.41 -6.94 -21.56
N LEU A 518 -13.35 -6.73 -20.78
CA LEU A 518 -11.97 -6.67 -21.28
C LEU A 518 -11.56 -7.95 -22.03
N THR A 519 -12.21 -9.08 -21.72
CA THR A 519 -12.00 -10.37 -22.40
C THR A 519 -12.27 -10.32 -23.90
N GLY A 520 -13.14 -9.42 -24.38
CA GLY A 520 -13.42 -9.23 -25.81
C GLY A 520 -12.20 -8.77 -26.62
N LEU A 521 -11.17 -8.21 -25.99
CA LEU A 521 -9.90 -7.88 -26.66
C LEU A 521 -9.19 -9.11 -27.26
N ALA A 522 -9.48 -10.31 -26.75
CA ALA A 522 -8.89 -11.54 -27.28
C ALA A 522 -9.27 -11.78 -28.75
N ASP A 523 -10.43 -11.30 -29.19
CA ASP A 523 -10.94 -11.48 -30.55
C ASP A 523 -10.13 -10.67 -31.58
N VAL A 524 -9.57 -9.53 -31.16
CA VAL A 524 -8.73 -8.66 -31.98
C VAL A 524 -7.23 -8.85 -31.75
N ALA A 525 -6.82 -9.78 -30.87
CA ALA A 525 -5.41 -9.96 -30.51
C ALA A 525 -4.50 -10.41 -31.66
N SER A 526 -5.07 -11.01 -32.72
CA SER A 526 -4.36 -11.37 -33.96
C SER A 526 -4.58 -10.39 -35.12
N ASP A 527 -5.40 -9.36 -34.94
CA ASP A 527 -5.66 -8.38 -35.99
C ASP A 527 -4.42 -7.48 -36.20
N ALA A 528 -3.92 -7.45 -37.43
CA ALA A 528 -2.66 -6.77 -37.73
C ALA A 528 -2.75 -5.24 -37.54
N ASN A 529 -3.92 -4.65 -37.82
CA ASN A 529 -4.13 -3.22 -37.66
C ASN A 529 -4.21 -2.85 -36.17
N PHE A 530 -4.93 -3.63 -35.36
CA PHE A 530 -4.99 -3.45 -33.92
C PHE A 530 -3.62 -3.64 -33.27
N GLN A 531 -2.86 -4.67 -33.63
CA GLN A 531 -1.49 -4.89 -33.16
C GLN A 531 -0.58 -3.70 -33.48
N SER A 532 -0.66 -3.15 -34.70
CA SER A 532 0.13 -1.98 -35.11
C SER A 532 -0.16 -0.76 -34.24
N ARG A 533 -1.43 -0.49 -33.95
CA ARG A 533 -1.84 0.61 -33.07
C ARG A 533 -1.46 0.39 -31.62
N TYR A 534 -1.57 -0.84 -31.13
CA TYR A 534 -1.12 -1.22 -29.79
C TYR A 534 0.39 -1.02 -29.62
N ALA A 535 1.19 -1.44 -30.60
CA ALA A 535 2.63 -1.24 -30.64
C ALA A 535 3.01 0.25 -30.69
N ALA A 536 2.28 1.05 -31.48
CA ALA A 536 2.47 2.49 -31.55
C ALA A 536 2.17 3.19 -30.21
N MET A 537 1.09 2.80 -29.53
CA MET A 537 0.79 3.24 -28.16
C MET A 537 1.94 2.90 -27.20
N ARG A 538 2.40 1.64 -27.19
CA ARG A 538 3.53 1.24 -26.33
C ARG A 538 4.77 2.09 -26.63
N ARG A 539 5.11 2.32 -27.90
CA ARG A 539 6.26 3.15 -28.29
C ARG A 539 6.12 4.58 -27.80
N ALA A 540 4.94 5.19 -27.86
CA ALA A 540 4.68 6.53 -27.33
C ALA A 540 4.89 6.58 -25.81
N ARG A 541 4.37 5.60 -25.07
CA ARG A 541 4.58 5.49 -23.61
C ARG A 541 6.07 5.31 -23.26
N LYS A 542 6.80 4.48 -24.03
CA LYS A 542 8.26 4.29 -23.87
C LYS A 542 9.05 5.56 -24.15
N ALA A 543 8.67 6.34 -25.16
CA ALA A 543 9.28 7.64 -25.42
C ALA A 543 9.06 8.64 -24.28
N ALA A 544 7.85 8.67 -23.70
CA ALA A 544 7.56 9.50 -22.53
C ALA A 544 8.40 9.07 -21.31
N LEU A 545 8.52 7.76 -21.04
CA LEU A 545 9.39 7.27 -19.97
C LEU A 545 10.87 7.58 -20.23
N ALA A 546 11.33 7.48 -21.48
CA ALA A 546 12.70 7.83 -21.84
C ALA A 546 13.03 9.29 -21.50
N GLN A 547 12.07 10.20 -21.68
CA GLN A 547 12.22 11.60 -21.25
C GLN A 547 12.35 11.70 -19.73
N VAL A 548 11.47 11.04 -18.97
CA VAL A 548 11.54 11.01 -17.50
C VAL A 548 12.88 10.46 -17.00
N VAL A 549 13.40 9.43 -17.66
CA VAL A 549 14.72 8.84 -17.36
C VAL A 549 15.84 9.84 -17.65
N ALA A 550 15.81 10.49 -18.80
CA ALA A 550 16.80 11.50 -19.17
C ALA A 550 16.79 12.68 -18.18
N ASP A 551 15.61 13.19 -17.82
CA ASP A 551 15.46 14.32 -16.92
C ASP A 551 15.96 14.02 -15.50
N ARG A 552 15.72 12.80 -15.00
CA ARG A 552 16.06 12.42 -13.61
C ARG A 552 17.45 11.84 -13.44
N THR A 553 18.04 11.27 -14.49
CA THR A 553 19.29 10.50 -14.38
C THR A 553 20.38 10.96 -15.36
N GLY A 554 20.03 11.77 -16.36
CA GLY A 554 20.92 12.12 -17.47
C GLY A 554 21.17 11.00 -18.47
N VAL A 555 20.57 9.82 -18.29
CA VAL A 555 20.76 8.66 -19.19
C VAL A 555 19.76 8.72 -20.32
N ALA A 556 20.24 8.69 -21.57
CA ALA A 556 19.38 8.51 -22.74
C ALA A 556 19.16 7.01 -22.98
N ILE A 557 17.90 6.60 -23.12
CA ILE A 557 17.49 5.22 -23.43
C ILE A 557 16.68 5.19 -24.73
N ASP A 558 16.83 4.12 -25.52
CA ASP A 558 16.15 3.97 -26.81
C ASP A 558 14.77 3.32 -26.63
N PRO A 559 13.66 4.01 -26.98
CA PRO A 559 12.31 3.45 -26.93
C PRO A 559 12.06 2.27 -27.87
N SER A 560 12.97 1.96 -28.80
CA SER A 560 12.90 0.78 -29.67
C SER A 560 13.32 -0.52 -28.97
N ALA A 561 14.20 -0.42 -27.96
CA ALA A 561 14.73 -1.56 -27.20
C ALA A 561 13.69 -2.14 -26.23
N LEU A 562 13.77 -3.43 -25.90
CA LEU A 562 12.90 -4.07 -24.91
C LEU A 562 13.06 -3.38 -23.54
N PHE A 563 11.98 -2.81 -22.99
CA PHE A 563 11.98 -2.25 -21.64
C PHE A 563 11.67 -3.35 -20.62
N ASP A 564 12.73 -3.77 -19.93
CA ASP A 564 12.74 -4.79 -18.89
C ASP A 564 12.68 -4.12 -17.51
N VAL A 565 11.57 -4.31 -16.79
CA VAL A 565 11.19 -3.46 -15.67
C VAL A 565 11.05 -4.28 -14.37
N GLN A 566 11.83 -3.90 -13.35
CA GLN A 566 11.69 -4.38 -11.99
C GLN A 566 11.45 -3.23 -11.00
N ILE A 567 10.17 -2.95 -10.70
CA ILE A 567 9.75 -1.84 -9.84
C ILE A 567 9.04 -2.32 -8.57
N LYS A 568 9.77 -2.35 -7.44
CA LYS A 568 9.26 -2.78 -6.14
C LYS A 568 10.25 -2.36 -5.03
N ARG A 569 9.83 -2.47 -3.77
CA ARG A 569 10.71 -2.31 -2.61
C ARG A 569 11.99 -3.15 -2.80
N ILE A 570 13.15 -2.58 -2.46
CA ILE A 570 14.42 -3.32 -2.55
C ILE A 570 14.52 -4.24 -1.33
N HIS A 571 14.56 -5.54 -1.59
CA HIS A 571 14.60 -6.57 -0.56
C HIS A 571 15.21 -7.84 -1.16
N GLU A 572 16.02 -8.57 -0.38
CA GLU A 572 16.71 -9.77 -0.86
C GLU A 572 15.76 -10.83 -1.48
N TYR A 573 14.63 -11.17 -0.84
CA TYR A 573 13.66 -12.14 -1.40
C TYR A 573 12.99 -11.68 -2.70
N LYS A 574 12.98 -10.38 -3.01
CA LYS A 574 12.46 -9.82 -4.27
C LYS A 574 13.48 -9.91 -5.41
N ARG A 575 14.70 -10.34 -5.09
CA ARG A 575 15.79 -10.75 -5.99
C ARG A 575 16.14 -9.73 -7.07
N GLN A 576 16.15 -8.43 -6.75
CA GLN A 576 16.79 -7.44 -7.64
C GLN A 576 18.25 -7.82 -7.92
N LEU A 577 18.93 -8.42 -6.94
CA LEU A 577 20.29 -8.92 -7.09
C LEU A 577 20.40 -10.03 -8.16
N LEU A 578 19.42 -10.94 -8.29
CA LEU A 578 19.41 -11.94 -9.36
C LEU A 578 19.37 -11.28 -10.74
N ASN A 579 18.52 -10.26 -10.91
CA ASN A 579 18.42 -9.50 -12.16
C ASN A 579 19.72 -8.73 -12.46
N VAL A 580 20.36 -8.15 -11.45
CA VAL A 580 21.66 -7.48 -11.61
C VAL A 580 22.76 -8.47 -12.01
N ILE A 581 22.79 -9.67 -11.41
CA ILE A 581 23.78 -10.71 -11.77
C ILE A 581 23.55 -11.21 -13.20
N GLU A 582 22.29 -11.40 -13.64
CA GLU A 582 21.97 -11.72 -15.04
C GLU A 582 22.42 -10.60 -15.98
N THR A 583 22.24 -9.34 -15.59
CA THR A 583 22.71 -8.18 -16.34
C THR A 583 24.24 -8.19 -16.50
N VAL A 584 24.98 -8.53 -15.45
CA VAL A 584 26.45 -8.68 -15.50
C VAL A 584 26.86 -9.84 -16.41
N ALA A 585 26.14 -10.97 -16.37
CA ALA A 585 26.40 -12.09 -17.26
C ALA A 585 26.08 -11.76 -18.72
N LEU A 586 25.01 -11.01 -18.99
CA LEU A 586 24.62 -10.55 -20.33
C LEU A 586 25.67 -9.58 -20.89
N TYR A 587 26.12 -8.63 -20.06
CA TYR A 587 27.22 -7.73 -20.40
C TYR A 587 28.48 -8.49 -20.82
N GLN A 588 28.91 -9.49 -20.04
CA GLN A 588 30.07 -10.33 -20.39
C GLN A 588 29.84 -11.13 -21.68
N ALA A 589 28.64 -11.66 -21.90
CA ALA A 589 28.31 -12.39 -23.12
C ALA A 589 28.36 -11.50 -24.37
N ILE A 590 27.85 -10.26 -24.28
CA ILE A 590 27.94 -9.26 -25.37
C ILE A 590 29.40 -8.91 -25.64
N LYS A 591 30.23 -8.73 -24.60
CA LYS A 591 31.66 -8.46 -24.78
C LYS A 591 32.43 -9.62 -25.40
N ALA A 592 32.04 -10.86 -25.09
CA ALA A 592 32.69 -12.05 -25.64
C ALA A 592 32.37 -12.26 -27.12
N ASP A 593 31.17 -11.86 -27.57
CA ASP A 593 30.80 -11.83 -28.97
C ASP A 593 30.03 -10.54 -29.32
N PRO A 594 30.74 -9.43 -29.58
CA PRO A 594 30.12 -8.15 -29.90
C PRO A 594 29.43 -8.13 -31.27
N THR A 595 29.60 -9.17 -32.08
CA THR A 595 29.04 -9.23 -33.44
C THR A 595 27.76 -10.06 -33.53
N ALA A 596 27.41 -10.80 -32.48
CA ALA A 596 26.16 -11.54 -32.43
C ALA A 596 24.94 -10.60 -32.43
N ASP A 597 23.81 -11.14 -32.87
CA ASP A 597 22.53 -10.43 -32.98
C ASP A 597 21.83 -10.33 -31.60
N TRP A 598 22.42 -9.53 -30.72
CA TRP A 598 21.88 -9.29 -29.38
C TRP A 598 20.66 -8.38 -29.43
N THR A 599 19.56 -8.81 -28.81
CA THR A 599 18.34 -8.00 -28.69
C THR A 599 18.60 -6.76 -27.83
N PRO A 600 18.37 -5.53 -28.35
CA PRO A 600 18.52 -4.32 -27.56
C PRO A 600 17.59 -4.31 -26.35
N ARG A 601 18.15 -4.07 -25.16
CA ARG A 601 17.42 -4.11 -23.88
C ARG A 601 17.78 -2.93 -22.98
N VAL A 602 16.78 -2.42 -22.29
CA VAL A 602 16.92 -1.44 -21.21
C VAL A 602 16.43 -2.06 -19.91
N LYS A 603 17.35 -2.33 -18.98
CA LYS A 603 17.05 -2.79 -17.63
C LYS A 603 16.68 -1.59 -16.76
N ILE A 604 15.44 -1.54 -16.26
CA ILE A 604 14.90 -0.42 -15.50
C ILE A 604 14.55 -0.88 -14.09
N PHE A 605 15.28 -0.35 -13.10
CA PHE A 605 15.04 -0.57 -11.69
C PHE A 605 14.44 0.68 -11.05
N ALA A 606 13.50 0.50 -10.14
CA ALA A 606 13.09 1.56 -9.22
C ALA A 606 12.57 0.96 -7.91
N GLY A 607 13.00 1.52 -6.78
CA GLY A 607 12.62 1.04 -5.47
C GLY A 607 13.39 1.70 -4.34
N LYS A 608 12.84 1.62 -3.14
CA LYS A 608 13.45 2.12 -1.90
C LYS A 608 13.90 0.94 -1.03
N ALA A 609 15.09 1.05 -0.42
CA ALA A 609 15.53 0.17 0.65
C ALA A 609 15.14 0.77 2.01
N ALA A 610 14.82 -0.04 3.01
CA ALA A 610 14.59 0.49 4.36
C ALA A 610 15.88 1.16 4.91
N PRO A 611 15.78 2.22 5.73
CA PRO A 611 16.96 3.00 6.13
C PRO A 611 18.05 2.18 6.86
N SER A 612 17.63 1.19 7.65
CA SER A 612 18.50 0.29 8.41
C SER A 612 18.97 -0.95 7.61
N TYR A 613 18.46 -1.17 6.41
CA TYR A 613 18.71 -2.41 5.66
C TYR A 613 19.94 -2.28 4.78
N VAL A 614 21.10 -2.56 5.38
CA VAL A 614 22.43 -2.42 4.76
C VAL A 614 22.55 -3.21 3.45
N GLN A 615 22.16 -4.50 3.45
CA GLN A 615 22.27 -5.35 2.26
C GLN A 615 21.42 -4.82 1.09
N ALA A 616 20.18 -4.39 1.36
CA ALA A 616 19.32 -3.80 0.34
C ALA A 616 19.91 -2.50 -0.24
N LYS A 617 20.53 -1.65 0.58
CA LYS A 617 21.25 -0.45 0.10
C LYS A 617 22.47 -0.82 -0.74
N LEU A 618 23.19 -1.88 -0.38
CA LEU A 618 24.33 -2.37 -1.15
C LEU A 618 23.90 -2.93 -2.52
N ILE A 619 22.71 -3.55 -2.62
CA ILE A 619 22.12 -3.97 -3.89
C ILE A 619 21.80 -2.76 -4.79
N ILE A 620 21.24 -1.67 -4.24
CA ILE A 620 21.03 -0.42 -5.00
C ILE A 620 22.37 0.11 -5.53
N LYS A 621 23.38 0.15 -4.66
CA LYS A 621 24.73 0.61 -5.02
C LYS A 621 25.33 -0.24 -6.14
N LEU A 622 25.23 -1.56 -6.06
CA LEU A 622 25.69 -2.47 -7.11
C LEU A 622 24.97 -2.20 -8.44
N ALA A 623 23.64 -2.06 -8.43
CA ALA A 623 22.87 -1.76 -9.63
C ALA A 623 23.31 -0.44 -10.30
N CYS A 624 23.55 0.61 -9.49
CA CYS A 624 24.06 1.90 -9.98
C CYS A 624 25.49 1.79 -10.55
N ASP A 625 26.38 1.04 -9.90
CA ASP A 625 27.76 0.87 -10.35
C ASP A 625 27.86 0.03 -11.63
N VAL A 626 27.06 -1.04 -11.73
CA VAL A 626 26.88 -1.81 -12.97
C VAL A 626 26.35 -0.90 -14.08
N ALA A 627 25.34 -0.06 -13.79
CA ALA A 627 24.80 0.87 -14.76
C ALA A 627 25.83 1.87 -15.27
N LYS A 628 26.68 2.41 -14.38
CA LYS A 628 27.74 3.35 -14.75
C LYS A 628 28.72 2.73 -15.76
N VAL A 629 29.17 1.50 -15.51
CA VAL A 629 30.12 0.80 -16.40
C VAL A 629 29.45 0.41 -17.71
N VAL A 630 28.31 -0.29 -17.65
CA VAL A 630 27.60 -0.79 -18.84
C VAL A 630 27.19 0.36 -19.76
N ASN A 631 26.66 1.45 -19.22
CA ASN A 631 26.17 2.54 -20.05
C ASN A 631 27.28 3.32 -20.76
N ALA A 632 28.51 3.25 -20.26
CA ALA A 632 29.68 3.95 -20.79
C ALA A 632 30.55 3.07 -21.72
N ASP A 633 30.34 1.75 -21.74
CA ASP A 633 31.14 0.84 -22.57
C ASP A 633 30.69 0.88 -24.05
N PRO A 634 31.55 1.32 -24.99
CA PRO A 634 31.23 1.33 -26.42
C PRO A 634 31.00 -0.07 -26.99
N ASP A 635 31.58 -1.11 -26.41
CA ASP A 635 31.45 -2.49 -26.88
C ASP A 635 30.03 -3.05 -26.69
N VAL A 636 29.19 -2.40 -25.89
CA VAL A 636 27.79 -2.80 -25.63
C VAL A 636 26.77 -1.73 -25.99
N ALA A 637 27.24 -0.59 -26.51
CA ALA A 637 26.40 0.53 -26.92
C ALA A 637 25.30 0.08 -27.90
N GLY A 638 24.10 0.61 -27.71
CA GLY A 638 22.90 0.27 -28.49
C GLY A 638 22.27 -1.09 -28.17
N ARG A 639 22.91 -1.94 -27.36
CA ARG A 639 22.41 -3.29 -27.02
C ARG A 639 21.98 -3.45 -25.57
N LEU A 640 22.70 -2.83 -24.63
CA LEU A 640 22.35 -2.90 -23.22
C LEU A 640 22.46 -1.52 -22.58
N LYS A 641 21.38 -1.11 -21.89
CA LYS A 641 21.36 0.02 -20.97
C LYS A 641 20.78 -0.42 -19.64
N VAL A 642 21.27 0.18 -18.56
CA VAL A 642 20.79 -0.06 -17.20
C VAL A 642 20.48 1.27 -16.54
N VAL A 643 19.32 1.38 -15.91
CA VAL A 643 18.87 2.61 -15.26
C VAL A 643 18.28 2.26 -13.90
N PHE A 644 18.70 3.00 -12.87
CA PHE A 644 18.01 3.04 -11.59
C PHE A 644 17.33 4.39 -11.42
N LEU A 645 16.00 4.41 -11.46
CA LEU A 645 15.21 5.62 -11.26
C LEU A 645 15.05 5.91 -9.76
N PRO A 646 15.47 7.10 -9.28
CA PRO A 646 15.34 7.46 -7.88
C PRO A 646 13.90 7.80 -7.50
N ASN A 647 13.61 7.66 -6.22
CA ASN A 647 12.38 8.07 -5.56
C ASN A 647 11.11 7.45 -6.17
N TYR A 648 11.08 6.12 -6.25
CA TYR A 648 9.88 5.40 -6.67
C TYR A 648 8.65 5.80 -5.83
N SER A 649 7.58 6.16 -6.53
CA SER A 649 6.30 6.64 -6.00
C SER A 649 5.15 6.17 -6.90
N VAL A 650 3.91 6.55 -6.57
CA VAL A 650 2.75 6.23 -7.42
C VAL A 650 2.85 6.96 -8.76
N SER A 651 3.18 8.25 -8.74
CA SER A 651 3.35 9.03 -9.97
C SER A 651 4.46 8.49 -10.87
N LEU A 652 5.57 8.02 -10.30
CA LEU A 652 6.60 7.38 -11.11
C LEU A 652 6.13 6.01 -11.65
N ALA A 653 5.37 5.25 -10.86
CA ALA A 653 4.78 3.99 -11.32
C ALA A 653 3.80 4.21 -12.51
N GLU A 654 3.00 5.27 -12.48
CA GLU A 654 2.09 5.66 -13.58
C GLU A 654 2.85 6.00 -14.87
N ALA A 655 4.11 6.45 -14.79
CA ALA A 655 4.96 6.63 -15.96
C ALA A 655 5.63 5.34 -16.44
N ILE A 656 6.09 4.49 -15.50
CA ILE A 656 6.84 3.27 -15.83
C ILE A 656 5.94 2.16 -16.37
N ILE A 657 4.82 1.89 -15.69
CA ILE A 657 3.96 0.72 -15.97
C ILE A 657 3.43 0.70 -17.41
N PRO A 658 2.91 1.81 -17.98
CA PRO A 658 2.46 1.85 -19.38
C PRO A 658 3.58 1.69 -20.41
N ALA A 659 4.84 1.83 -20.01
CA ALA A 659 6.00 1.73 -20.90
C ALA A 659 6.71 0.37 -20.81
N ALA A 660 6.35 -0.48 -19.86
CA ALA A 660 7.00 -1.77 -19.66
C ALA A 660 6.64 -2.77 -20.76
N ASP A 661 7.66 -3.42 -21.34
CA ASP A 661 7.45 -4.57 -22.24
C ASP A 661 7.53 -5.87 -21.45
N LEU A 662 8.54 -6.01 -20.58
CA LEU A 662 8.76 -7.15 -19.71
C LEU A 662 8.65 -6.73 -18.24
N SER A 663 7.95 -7.56 -17.46
CA SER A 663 7.67 -7.35 -16.03
C SER A 663 8.37 -8.41 -15.18
N GLU A 664 9.36 -7.98 -14.39
CA GLU A 664 10.18 -8.83 -13.53
C GLU A 664 9.50 -9.14 -12.19
N GLN A 665 8.97 -10.35 -12.07
CA GLN A 665 8.22 -10.84 -10.91
C GLN A 665 8.91 -12.06 -10.29
N ILE A 666 10.18 -11.86 -9.96
CA ILE A 666 11.15 -12.91 -9.70
C ILE A 666 11.39 -13.21 -8.23
N SER A 667 10.41 -13.04 -7.35
CA SER A 667 10.60 -13.36 -5.92
C SER A 667 10.89 -14.86 -5.71
N THR A 668 11.60 -15.23 -4.65
CA THR A 668 11.80 -16.66 -4.31
C THR A 668 10.44 -17.32 -4.03
N ALA A 669 10.16 -18.47 -4.64
CA ALA A 669 8.85 -19.10 -4.51
C ALA A 669 8.47 -19.42 -3.06
N GLY A 670 7.25 -19.07 -2.67
CA GLY A 670 6.73 -19.16 -1.30
C GLY A 670 6.94 -17.91 -0.45
N MET A 671 7.60 -16.86 -0.95
CA MET A 671 7.92 -15.65 -0.17
C MET A 671 7.04 -14.43 -0.52
N GLU A 672 6.54 -14.31 -1.75
CA GLU A 672 5.62 -13.24 -2.14
C GLU A 672 4.17 -13.66 -1.82
N ALA A 673 3.55 -12.95 -0.87
CA ALA A 673 2.17 -13.23 -0.49
C ALA A 673 1.18 -13.08 -1.65
N SER A 674 1.41 -12.14 -2.55
CA SER A 674 0.55 -11.88 -3.71
C SER A 674 1.31 -11.06 -4.76
N GLY A 675 1.57 -9.78 -4.46
CA GLY A 675 2.08 -8.82 -5.44
C GLY A 675 0.94 -8.17 -6.22
N THR A 676 0.95 -6.85 -6.28
CA THR A 676 0.00 -6.05 -7.10
C THR A 676 0.70 -5.28 -8.21
N GLY A 677 2.04 -5.23 -8.21
CA GLY A 677 2.82 -4.63 -9.29
C GLY A 677 2.72 -5.45 -10.60
N ASN A 678 2.80 -6.77 -10.47
CA ASN A 678 2.56 -7.74 -11.55
C ASN A 678 1.19 -7.53 -12.22
N MET A 679 0.13 -7.36 -11.43
CA MET A 679 -1.22 -7.12 -11.96
C MET A 679 -1.29 -5.84 -12.81
N LYS A 680 -0.63 -4.76 -12.38
CA LYS A 680 -0.66 -3.47 -13.11
C LYS A 680 0.11 -3.55 -14.42
N LEU A 681 1.26 -4.20 -14.38
CA LEU A 681 2.12 -4.40 -15.54
C LEU A 681 1.44 -5.29 -16.57
N ALA A 682 0.88 -6.43 -16.15
CA ALA A 682 0.13 -7.33 -17.04
C ALA A 682 -1.15 -6.68 -17.60
N LEU A 683 -1.89 -5.90 -16.79
CA LEU A 683 -3.05 -5.13 -17.26
C LEU A 683 -2.68 -4.11 -18.35
N ASN A 684 -1.47 -3.57 -18.31
CA ASN A 684 -0.95 -2.66 -19.33
C ASN A 684 -0.24 -3.41 -20.47
N GLY A 685 -0.33 -4.74 -20.52
CA GLY A 685 0.22 -5.62 -21.56
C GLY A 685 1.73 -5.84 -21.49
N ALA A 686 2.36 -5.62 -20.34
CA ALA A 686 3.73 -6.10 -20.13
C ALA A 686 3.69 -7.62 -19.91
N VAL A 687 4.52 -8.36 -20.63
CA VAL A 687 4.62 -9.81 -20.46
C VAL A 687 5.39 -10.09 -19.18
N THR A 688 4.91 -11.01 -18.35
CA THR A 688 5.58 -11.32 -17.09
C THR A 688 6.67 -12.36 -17.29
N ILE A 689 7.83 -12.13 -16.69
CA ILE A 689 8.81 -13.17 -16.34
C ILE A 689 8.81 -13.33 -14.83
N GLY A 690 8.66 -14.56 -14.33
CA GLY A 690 8.49 -14.74 -12.90
C GLY A 690 8.56 -16.19 -12.43
N THR A 691 8.62 -16.35 -11.12
CA THR A 691 8.49 -17.64 -10.44
C THR A 691 7.02 -18.02 -10.26
N LEU A 692 6.77 -19.29 -9.95
CA LEU A 692 5.46 -19.77 -9.47
C LEU A 692 5.25 -19.35 -8.01
N ASP A 693 5.02 -18.06 -7.81
CA ASP A 693 4.87 -17.43 -6.50
C ASP A 693 3.79 -16.34 -6.49
N GLY A 694 3.17 -16.14 -5.34
CA GLY A 694 2.11 -15.15 -5.14
C GLY A 694 1.08 -15.15 -6.28
N ALA A 695 0.71 -13.96 -6.75
CA ALA A 695 -0.28 -13.75 -7.80
C ALA A 695 0.22 -14.09 -9.21
N ASN A 696 1.49 -14.48 -9.39
CA ASN A 696 1.95 -14.94 -10.72
C ASN A 696 1.27 -16.27 -11.10
N ILE A 697 0.89 -17.09 -10.12
CA ILE A 697 0.16 -18.34 -10.35
C ILE A 697 -1.22 -18.02 -10.92
N GLU A 698 -1.99 -17.17 -10.24
CA GLU A 698 -3.29 -16.74 -10.76
C GLU A 698 -3.15 -16.01 -12.12
N ILE A 699 -2.12 -15.18 -12.30
CA ILE A 699 -1.90 -14.51 -13.61
C ILE A 699 -1.67 -15.55 -14.70
N ARG A 700 -0.79 -16.54 -14.48
CA ARG A 700 -0.55 -17.64 -15.43
C ARG A 700 -1.84 -18.38 -15.78
N ASP A 701 -2.67 -18.68 -14.78
CA ASP A 701 -3.90 -19.43 -14.97
C ASP A 701 -4.94 -18.63 -15.78
N HIS A 702 -4.97 -17.30 -15.64
CA HIS A 702 -5.85 -16.42 -16.40
C HIS A 702 -5.33 -16.07 -17.79
N VAL A 703 -4.06 -15.67 -17.94
CA VAL A 703 -3.48 -15.27 -19.23
C VAL A 703 -3.14 -16.48 -20.10
N GLY A 704 -2.95 -17.66 -19.49
CA GLY A 704 -2.53 -18.90 -20.12
C GLY A 704 -1.01 -19.06 -20.08
N ALA A 705 -0.54 -20.30 -19.89
CA ALA A 705 0.88 -20.63 -19.73
C ALA A 705 1.77 -20.20 -20.92
N ASP A 706 1.20 -20.11 -22.13
CA ASP A 706 1.92 -19.66 -23.34
C ASP A 706 2.15 -18.15 -23.38
N ASN A 707 1.50 -17.37 -22.49
CA ASN A 707 1.51 -15.91 -22.49
C ASN A 707 2.28 -15.31 -21.29
N ILE A 708 3.10 -16.11 -20.62
CA ILE A 708 3.92 -15.74 -19.46
C ILE A 708 5.18 -16.60 -19.43
N PHE A 709 6.30 -16.03 -18.99
CA PHE A 709 7.58 -16.73 -18.89
C PHE A 709 7.83 -17.17 -17.44
N ILE A 710 7.65 -18.46 -17.17
CA ILE A 710 7.86 -19.04 -15.84
C ILE A 710 9.22 -19.74 -15.75
N PHE A 711 9.92 -19.55 -14.64
CA PHE A 711 11.21 -20.20 -14.34
C PHE A 711 11.38 -20.51 -12.85
N GLY A 712 12.43 -21.26 -12.53
CA GLY A 712 12.91 -21.50 -11.18
C GLY A 712 12.15 -22.58 -10.44
N LEU A 713 12.56 -22.81 -9.19
CA LEU A 713 11.91 -23.76 -8.29
C LEU A 713 10.51 -23.28 -7.89
N ASP A 714 9.60 -24.24 -7.68
CA ASP A 714 8.36 -23.99 -6.95
C ASP A 714 8.60 -23.94 -5.43
N ALA A 715 7.57 -23.56 -4.66
CA ALA A 715 7.71 -23.40 -3.20
C ALA A 715 8.18 -24.68 -2.49
N ALA A 716 7.76 -25.87 -2.97
CA ALA A 716 8.18 -27.15 -2.41
C ALA A 716 9.65 -27.45 -2.75
N GLY A 717 10.07 -27.18 -3.99
CA GLY A 717 11.44 -27.29 -4.47
C GLY A 717 12.39 -26.35 -3.72
N VAL A 718 11.95 -25.13 -3.39
CA VAL A 718 12.70 -24.20 -2.53
C VAL A 718 12.97 -24.83 -1.17
N GLN A 719 11.95 -25.36 -0.50
CA GLN A 719 12.12 -26.00 0.82
C GLN A 719 13.03 -27.23 0.75
N ALA A 720 12.87 -28.08 -0.27
CA ALA A 720 13.70 -29.26 -0.47
C ALA A 720 15.16 -28.86 -0.69
N ARG A 721 15.42 -27.84 -1.52
CA ARG A 721 16.77 -27.38 -1.83
C ARG A 721 17.45 -26.73 -0.63
N MET A 722 16.73 -25.94 0.16
CA MET A 722 17.27 -25.33 1.39
C MET A 722 17.69 -26.37 2.45
N ALA A 723 17.16 -27.60 2.37
CA ALA A 723 17.53 -28.69 3.27
C ALA A 723 18.85 -29.39 2.88
N GLU A 724 19.34 -29.18 1.67
CA GLU A 724 20.62 -29.72 1.19
C GLU A 724 21.80 -28.90 1.76
N SER A 725 22.91 -29.54 2.11
CA SER A 725 24.13 -28.80 2.51
C SER A 725 24.91 -28.35 1.26
N ASN A 726 25.53 -27.17 1.31
CA ASN A 726 26.38 -26.61 0.25
C ASN A 726 25.70 -26.47 -1.12
N TYR A 727 24.37 -26.32 -1.16
CA TYR A 727 23.64 -26.22 -2.43
C TYR A 727 24.09 -25.02 -3.28
N ALA A 728 24.47 -23.91 -2.65
CA ALA A 728 24.87 -22.70 -3.33
C ALA A 728 26.22 -22.87 -4.04
N GLU A 729 27.20 -23.43 -3.34
CA GLU A 729 28.51 -23.75 -3.90
C GLU A 729 28.39 -24.73 -5.08
N ALA A 730 27.56 -25.76 -4.93
CA ALA A 730 27.29 -26.73 -6.00
C ALA A 730 26.65 -26.07 -7.23
N ALA A 731 25.67 -25.18 -7.03
CA ALA A 731 25.03 -24.43 -8.11
C ALA A 731 26.02 -23.50 -8.85
N ILE A 732 26.88 -22.80 -8.11
CA ILE A 732 27.93 -21.94 -8.69
C ILE A 732 28.94 -22.77 -9.48
N ALA A 733 29.40 -23.91 -8.93
CA ALA A 733 30.36 -24.79 -9.61
C ALA A 733 29.80 -25.38 -10.91
N ALA A 734 28.49 -25.66 -10.95
CA ALA A 734 27.81 -26.16 -12.14
C ALA A 734 27.58 -25.10 -13.23
N SER A 735 27.64 -23.80 -12.88
CA SER A 735 27.38 -22.69 -13.80
C SER A 735 28.63 -21.83 -14.02
N PRO A 736 29.43 -22.08 -15.08
CA PRO A 736 30.56 -21.22 -15.43
C PRO A 736 30.17 -19.75 -15.64
N ARG A 737 28.95 -19.50 -16.12
CA ARG A 737 28.41 -18.17 -16.36
C ARG A 737 28.13 -17.43 -15.05
N LEU A 738 27.43 -18.07 -14.12
CA LEU A 738 27.19 -17.50 -12.80
C LEU A 738 28.52 -17.23 -12.11
N LYS A 739 29.43 -18.21 -12.12
CA LYS A 739 30.74 -18.09 -11.51
C LYS A 739 31.50 -16.87 -12.08
N ALA A 740 31.55 -16.71 -13.40
CA ALA A 740 32.23 -15.58 -14.02
C ALA A 740 31.58 -14.22 -13.65
N ALA A 741 30.26 -14.15 -13.52
CA ALA A 741 29.56 -12.93 -13.08
C ALA A 741 29.89 -12.58 -11.62
N LEU A 742 29.88 -13.56 -10.72
CA LEU A 742 30.24 -13.38 -9.31
C LEU A 742 31.71 -12.99 -9.16
N ASP A 743 32.62 -13.67 -9.86
CA ASP A 743 34.06 -13.37 -9.83
C ASP A 743 34.35 -11.95 -10.33
N LEU A 744 33.64 -11.46 -11.37
CA LEU A 744 33.80 -10.09 -11.86
C LEU A 744 33.33 -9.04 -10.84
N ILE A 745 32.22 -9.31 -10.15
CA ILE A 745 31.71 -8.43 -9.08
C ILE A 745 32.70 -8.41 -7.91
N GLU A 746 33.18 -9.58 -7.48
CA GLU A 746 34.12 -9.77 -6.37
C GLU A 746 35.48 -9.13 -6.64
N ALA A 747 35.98 -9.22 -7.87
CA ALA A 747 37.26 -8.62 -8.28
C ALA A 747 37.21 -7.09 -8.40
N GLY A 748 36.07 -6.45 -8.13
CA GLY A 748 35.91 -5.01 -8.22
C GLY A 748 35.70 -4.47 -9.64
N GLY A 749 35.22 -5.31 -10.57
CA GLY A 749 34.99 -4.90 -11.97
C GLY A 749 34.04 -3.71 -12.14
N PHE A 750 33.17 -3.47 -11.15
CA PHE A 750 32.24 -2.32 -11.10
C PHE A 750 32.60 -1.29 -10.02
N SER A 751 33.63 -1.56 -9.21
CA SER A 751 34.10 -0.67 -8.13
C SER A 751 35.63 -0.64 -8.06
N PRO A 752 36.33 -0.21 -9.13
CA PRO A 752 37.80 -0.30 -9.20
C PRO A 752 38.52 0.52 -8.12
N GLU A 753 37.88 1.59 -7.63
CA GLU A 753 38.40 2.43 -6.53
C GLU A 753 38.24 1.76 -5.16
N GLU A 754 37.35 0.76 -5.04
CA GLU A 754 37.10 0.01 -3.82
C GLU A 754 36.74 -1.45 -4.19
N PRO A 755 37.73 -2.28 -4.59
CA PRO A 755 37.45 -3.58 -5.18
C PRO A 755 36.65 -4.52 -4.26
N GLY A 756 36.86 -4.43 -2.94
CA GLY A 756 36.17 -5.26 -1.95
C GLY A 756 34.74 -4.83 -1.61
N ARG A 757 34.20 -3.74 -2.19
CA ARG A 757 32.88 -3.17 -1.83
C ARG A 757 31.76 -4.21 -1.84
N PHE A 758 31.77 -5.10 -2.84
CA PHE A 758 30.71 -6.08 -3.06
C PHE A 758 31.06 -7.49 -2.58
N GLY A 759 32.20 -7.66 -1.89
CA GLY A 759 32.57 -8.92 -1.23
C GLY A 759 31.44 -9.49 -0.35
N PRO A 760 30.80 -8.70 0.53
CA PRO A 760 29.70 -9.18 1.37
C PRO A 760 28.51 -9.77 0.61
N ILE A 761 28.21 -9.28 -0.61
CA ILE A 761 27.15 -9.84 -1.45
C ILE A 761 27.58 -11.20 -1.99
N VAL A 762 28.79 -11.30 -2.52
CA VAL A 762 29.29 -12.54 -3.13
C VAL A 762 29.51 -13.62 -2.07
N ASP A 763 30.05 -13.24 -0.91
CA ASP A 763 30.24 -14.15 0.22
C ASP A 763 28.93 -14.75 0.71
N ASP A 764 27.87 -13.93 0.85
CA ASP A 764 26.56 -14.43 1.25
C ASP A 764 25.98 -15.41 0.22
N LEU A 765 26.13 -15.12 -1.08
CA LEU A 765 25.69 -16.02 -2.15
C LEU A 765 26.48 -17.33 -2.23
N ARG A 766 27.76 -17.34 -1.85
CA ARG A 766 28.57 -18.57 -1.87
C ARG A 766 28.23 -19.51 -0.70
N HIS A 767 27.86 -18.94 0.45
CA HIS A 767 27.74 -19.71 1.69
C HIS A 767 26.31 -19.90 2.20
N ASN A 768 25.46 -18.86 2.08
CA ASN A 768 24.12 -18.87 2.65
C ASN A 768 23.04 -18.97 1.57
N ASP A 769 23.13 -18.16 0.51
CA ASP A 769 22.15 -18.00 -0.56
C ASP A 769 20.71 -18.22 -0.11
N ARG A 770 20.28 -17.48 0.93
CA ARG A 770 19.02 -17.71 1.65
C ARG A 770 17.80 -17.69 0.73
N TYR A 771 17.92 -17.01 -0.41
CA TYR A 771 16.86 -16.77 -1.37
C TYR A 771 17.07 -17.50 -2.72
N LEU A 772 18.01 -18.44 -2.77
CA LEU A 772 18.25 -19.36 -3.89
C LEU A 772 18.52 -18.65 -5.23
N LEU A 773 19.28 -17.55 -5.20
CA LEU A 773 19.67 -16.82 -6.40
C LEU A 773 20.60 -17.67 -7.26
N THR A 774 21.54 -18.38 -6.64
CA THR A 774 22.53 -19.19 -7.36
C THR A 774 21.87 -20.39 -8.04
N VAL A 775 20.88 -20.98 -7.39
CA VAL A 775 20.15 -22.15 -7.87
C VAL A 775 19.26 -21.82 -9.06
N ASP A 776 18.51 -20.73 -9.00
CA ASP A 776 17.58 -20.35 -10.07
C ASP A 776 18.26 -19.63 -11.25
N PHE A 777 19.54 -19.25 -11.12
CA PHE A 777 20.23 -18.37 -12.08
C PHE A 777 20.24 -18.90 -13.51
N ASP A 778 20.63 -20.16 -13.74
CA ASP A 778 20.75 -20.68 -15.10
C ASP A 778 19.39 -20.84 -15.78
N ASP A 779 18.34 -21.16 -15.01
CA ASP A 779 16.99 -21.24 -15.54
C ASP A 779 16.44 -19.85 -15.87
N TYR A 780 16.69 -18.87 -14.99
CA TYR A 780 16.38 -17.46 -15.24
C TYR A 780 17.08 -16.95 -16.50
N TRP A 781 18.38 -17.23 -16.67
CA TRP A 781 19.14 -16.91 -17.88
C TRP A 781 18.50 -17.53 -19.12
N ARG A 782 18.19 -18.83 -19.10
CA ARG A 782 17.58 -19.55 -20.23
C ARG A 782 16.25 -18.92 -20.63
N VAL A 783 15.41 -18.59 -19.65
CA VAL A 783 14.10 -17.98 -19.91
C VAL A 783 14.25 -16.54 -20.41
N GLN A 784 15.21 -15.76 -19.90
CA GLN A 784 15.53 -14.43 -20.44
C GLN A 784 15.94 -14.47 -21.92
N ARG A 785 16.72 -15.48 -22.34
CA ARG A 785 17.06 -15.67 -23.76
C ARG A 785 15.85 -16.11 -24.59
N SER A 786 14.87 -16.78 -23.99
CA SER A 786 13.60 -17.11 -24.65
C SER A 786 12.72 -15.86 -24.84
N VAL A 787 12.78 -14.91 -23.89
CA VAL A 787 12.16 -13.59 -24.04
C VAL A 787 12.76 -12.84 -25.24
N ASP A 788 14.09 -12.86 -25.40
CA ASP A 788 14.76 -12.23 -26.55
C ASP A 788 14.24 -12.81 -27.88
N GLN A 789 14.11 -14.13 -27.96
CA GLN A 789 13.54 -14.81 -29.14
C GLN A 789 12.09 -14.38 -29.41
N ALA A 790 11.25 -14.31 -28.37
CA ALA A 790 9.86 -13.89 -28.50
C ALA A 790 9.71 -12.42 -28.91
N TRP A 791 10.57 -11.53 -28.41
CA TRP A 791 10.59 -10.12 -28.79
C TRP A 791 10.93 -9.93 -30.27
N ASN A 792 11.79 -10.79 -30.82
CA ASN A 792 12.15 -10.78 -32.24
C ASN A 792 11.08 -11.39 -33.16
N ASP A 793 9.94 -11.84 -32.62
CA ASP A 793 8.70 -12.10 -33.35
C ASP A 793 7.61 -11.09 -32.91
N PRO A 794 7.56 -9.89 -33.52
CA PRO A 794 6.60 -8.86 -33.11
C PRO A 794 5.15 -9.31 -33.20
N LYS A 795 4.80 -10.18 -34.16
CA LYS A 795 3.42 -10.64 -34.33
C LYS A 795 2.98 -11.50 -33.15
N ALA A 796 3.85 -12.41 -32.70
CA ALA A 796 3.60 -13.21 -31.52
C ALA A 796 3.65 -12.34 -30.25
N TRP A 797 4.64 -11.47 -30.11
CA TRP A 797 4.80 -10.61 -28.94
C TRP A 797 3.56 -9.74 -28.68
N TRP A 798 3.09 -9.00 -29.69
CA TRP A 798 1.93 -8.11 -29.53
C TRP A 798 0.65 -8.89 -29.29
N ARG A 799 0.48 -10.07 -29.90
CA ARG A 799 -0.63 -10.98 -29.55
C ARG A 799 -0.59 -11.34 -28.07
N THR A 800 0.57 -11.75 -27.55
CA THR A 800 0.75 -12.09 -26.14
C THR A 800 0.48 -10.90 -25.21
N ALA A 801 0.98 -9.72 -25.56
CA ALA A 801 0.74 -8.49 -24.79
C ALA A 801 -0.76 -8.12 -24.72
N ILE A 802 -1.48 -8.21 -25.85
CA ILE A 802 -2.93 -7.95 -25.90
C ILE A 802 -3.69 -8.99 -25.09
N LEU A 803 -3.32 -10.28 -25.19
CA LEU A 803 -3.95 -11.35 -24.43
C LEU A 803 -3.73 -11.22 -22.91
N ASN A 804 -2.56 -10.70 -22.49
CA ASN A 804 -2.34 -10.31 -21.10
C ASN A 804 -3.39 -9.26 -20.71
N THR A 805 -3.46 -8.11 -21.38
CA THR A 805 -4.47 -7.08 -21.10
C THR A 805 -5.90 -7.66 -21.07
N ALA A 806 -6.29 -8.41 -22.10
CA ALA A 806 -7.63 -8.99 -22.25
C ALA A 806 -8.06 -9.87 -21.06
N ARG A 807 -7.11 -10.59 -20.46
CA ARG A 807 -7.38 -11.64 -19.46
C ARG A 807 -7.14 -11.20 -18.03
N MET A 808 -6.90 -9.90 -17.80
CA MET A 808 -6.62 -9.36 -16.46
C MET A 808 -7.86 -8.88 -15.70
N ALA A 809 -9.06 -8.98 -16.25
CA ALA A 809 -10.31 -8.50 -15.63
C ALA A 809 -10.53 -8.99 -14.19
N TRP A 810 -10.20 -10.25 -13.90
CA TRP A 810 -10.36 -10.86 -12.58
C TRP A 810 -9.54 -10.18 -11.46
N PHE A 811 -8.47 -9.48 -11.84
CA PHE A 811 -7.60 -8.74 -10.92
C PHE A 811 -8.10 -7.31 -10.62
N SER A 812 -9.30 -6.94 -11.06
CA SER A 812 -9.94 -5.71 -10.59
C SER A 812 -10.16 -5.79 -9.07
N SER A 813 -9.77 -4.74 -8.33
CA SER A 813 -10.07 -4.64 -6.90
C SER A 813 -11.56 -4.51 -6.60
N ASP A 814 -12.39 -4.18 -7.59
CA ASP A 814 -13.86 -4.20 -7.42
C ASP A 814 -14.32 -5.63 -7.13
N ARG A 815 -13.77 -6.62 -7.84
CA ARG A 815 -14.06 -8.03 -7.60
C ARG A 815 -13.66 -8.43 -6.17
N SER A 816 -12.45 -8.09 -5.75
CA SER A 816 -12.02 -8.32 -4.36
C SER A 816 -13.00 -7.68 -3.36
N MET A 817 -13.39 -6.41 -3.56
CA MET A 817 -14.32 -5.74 -2.63
C MET A 817 -15.72 -6.34 -2.61
N ARG A 818 -16.24 -6.87 -3.73
CA ARG A 818 -17.49 -7.65 -3.73
C ARG A 818 -17.35 -8.90 -2.86
N GLU A 819 -16.28 -9.67 -3.03
CA GLU A 819 -16.03 -10.87 -2.23
C GLU A 819 -15.87 -10.55 -0.73
N TYR A 820 -15.14 -9.48 -0.37
CA TYR A 820 -15.04 -9.04 1.03
C TYR A 820 -16.41 -8.62 1.59
N ALA A 821 -17.18 -7.85 0.83
CA ALA A 821 -18.50 -7.37 1.22
C ALA A 821 -19.47 -8.54 1.48
N GLU A 822 -19.47 -9.55 0.63
CA GLU A 822 -20.39 -10.69 0.71
C GLU A 822 -19.96 -11.71 1.77
N GLU A 823 -18.69 -12.13 1.75
CA GLU A 823 -18.25 -13.29 2.53
C GLU A 823 -17.72 -12.95 3.93
N ILE A 824 -17.21 -11.73 4.12
CA ILE A 824 -16.59 -11.30 5.38
C ILE A 824 -17.46 -10.25 6.07
N TRP A 825 -17.67 -9.10 5.42
CA TRP A 825 -18.31 -7.94 6.06
C TRP A 825 -19.83 -8.07 6.13
N ARG A 826 -20.45 -8.84 5.24
CA ARG A 826 -21.91 -8.99 5.08
C ARG A 826 -22.60 -7.64 4.84
N VAL A 827 -22.01 -6.82 3.98
CA VAL A 827 -22.56 -5.54 3.52
C VAL A 827 -23.35 -5.81 2.24
N ARG A 828 -24.57 -5.30 2.14
CA ARG A 828 -25.36 -5.40 0.91
C ARG A 828 -24.80 -4.42 -0.13
N LEU A 829 -24.53 -4.93 -1.32
CA LEU A 829 -24.22 -4.11 -2.49
C LEU A 829 -25.53 -3.53 -3.03
N SER A 830 -25.51 -2.24 -3.37
CA SER A 830 -26.64 -1.49 -3.92
C SER A 830 -26.73 -1.59 -5.43
#